data_AF-A0A973I8K8-F1
#
_entry.id   AF-A0A973I8K8-F1
#
_cell.length_a   1.000
_cell.length_b   1.000
_cell.length_c   1.000
_cell.angle_alpha   90.00
_cell.angle_beta   90.00
_cell.angle_gamma   90.00
#
_symmetry.space_group_name_H-M   'P 1'
#
loop_
_entity.id
_entity.type
_entity.pdbx_description
1 polymer ?
#
loop_
_entity_poly.entity_id
_entity_poly.type
_entity_poly.pdbx_seq_one_letter_code
_entity_poly.pdbx_strand_id
1 'polypeptide(L)'
;MNARIFSSKDRPFHQGPYPTERLARHTALPNLSDVPAMSQLSFRRDSDAYSIINAMREHQAMLDAIRDGLVNKVVAQAPNCPQERANHLKSFGYFADASVVGTCLLPDAARLQQPFANPDVGRLAHDLKTRQTKTLSAGIDEIMAGLKEAMERPPSNIDGHTHCLVFLYENPRMPEPGERGCDWVHDAQAHRAGLIAAETAIVLSNYLRVLGYDARGHTVSSSDVDLNKLAVAAGLATVEHGELSHPYVGTRFGLSAVTTTFEVAPDLPLRPMAEQPKSIYGAGWKYGTNSSKNAMNAVPYAKRKFVDGAQPFERLKRVDVPTTYIDEPNIPRVPKRTDMFARAQFGDMGKKVQDASKGGRHVIKAAPSMAQRRALGAFVLLQDGDADPEQAKLTPEAAADLIKATCYWLGVDAVGISRCPDWAWYSHDARGDELTPPHDQAINMVIDQGYETMEGSSGDDWIAVAQSMRAYLRFSLLGGVIAKQVRNLGYSAKAHTVIDGDVLQPPLLLLSGLGEVSRIGEVILNPYLGPRLKSGTVTTDLPLAHDKPIDFGLQTFCESCNKCARECPSGAITAGPKTMFNGYEIWKSDSQKCTSYRLTNMGGAMCGRCMKTCPWNLEGIFKERPFRWAAMNVPKLAPALAKLDDVVGNGSLNPAKKWWWDLEIDEDGGFRPTKTPVNARALQTDLDLKFEDQTMAVYPAPLAPPPHPYPFPMDREKGIEAYGAMVSAKEYQERVKQGDTSVLHRTAETGESPVIPAVVSLAEETATGVMKYEFRAVSGEDLPVWEAGAHLDIVVAPEFLRQYSMSGDPADRTKYQIAVLREDEGRGGSKLMHRIFTEGRRVFLSPPINHFPLATEATKVFLMGGGIGITPMIAMAHTLHAQGTPFEMHYSGRSRATMGLLDDIAGFDWAPSVTLHVTDEGTRADLDAIFAAYQPGAHVYTCGADRYMTSVLEAAEQAGFPEDARHLEYFSVPDQPDYENHPFVLRLASTGAELAVPADKSPAEVLIENGVDVDLKCSDGLCGVCKCTVLSGKVEHRDFVLSKAQQENAMILCQSRAADPDGEIVIEL
;
A
#
# COMPACT_ATOMS: atom_id res chain seq x y z
N MET A 1 -7.32 -15.54 -29.43
CA MET A 1 -8.54 -14.69 -29.53
C MET A 1 -8.79 -14.32 -31.00
N ASN A 2 -10.01 -14.43 -31.53
CA ASN A 2 -10.35 -13.80 -32.82
C ASN A 2 -10.44 -12.30 -32.58
N ALA A 3 -9.44 -11.57 -33.04
CA ALA A 3 -9.22 -10.18 -32.66
C ALA A 3 -10.18 -9.19 -33.39
N ARG A 4 -10.32 -7.97 -32.85
CA ARG A 4 -11.19 -6.92 -33.38
C ARG A 4 -10.72 -6.43 -34.76
N ILE A 5 -11.65 -6.29 -35.71
CA ILE A 5 -11.40 -5.70 -37.03
C ILE A 5 -11.31 -4.16 -36.93
N PHE A 6 -12.20 -3.53 -36.16
CA PHE A 6 -12.25 -2.08 -36.01
C PHE A 6 -11.82 -1.65 -34.60
N SER A 7 -11.29 -0.42 -34.50
CA SER A 7 -10.89 0.18 -33.23
C SER A 7 -12.11 0.71 -32.47
N SER A 8 -12.10 0.59 -31.15
CA SER A 8 -13.10 1.19 -30.26
C SER A 8 -12.71 2.60 -29.79
N LYS A 9 -11.66 3.23 -30.35
CA LYS A 9 -11.07 4.48 -29.85
C LYS A 9 -12.08 5.63 -29.64
N ASP A 10 -13.10 5.73 -30.49
CA ASP A 10 -14.09 6.83 -30.45
C ASP A 10 -15.36 6.45 -29.66
N ARG A 11 -15.48 5.20 -29.20
CA ARG A 11 -16.61 4.75 -28.37
C ARG A 11 -16.42 5.27 -26.93
N PRO A 12 -17.38 6.03 -26.37
CA PRO A 12 -17.33 6.43 -24.97
C PRO A 12 -17.26 5.22 -24.03
N PHE A 13 -16.45 5.32 -22.98
CA PHE A 13 -16.20 4.19 -22.08
C PHE A 13 -17.47 3.65 -21.40
N HIS A 14 -18.41 4.53 -21.02
CA HIS A 14 -19.67 4.17 -20.35
C HIS A 14 -20.63 3.34 -21.23
N GLN A 15 -20.38 3.23 -22.54
CA GLN A 15 -21.18 2.36 -23.42
C GLN A 15 -20.69 0.90 -23.38
N GLY A 16 -19.57 0.62 -22.71
CA GLY A 16 -19.11 -0.74 -22.49
C GLY A 16 -18.69 -1.49 -23.75
N PRO A 17 -18.41 -2.80 -23.62
CA PRO A 17 -17.87 -3.61 -24.70
C PRO A 17 -18.93 -4.05 -25.72
N TYR A 18 -20.16 -4.26 -25.28
CA TYR A 18 -21.29 -4.70 -26.12
C TYR A 18 -22.10 -3.51 -26.67
N PRO A 19 -22.67 -3.59 -27.90
CA PRO A 19 -23.48 -2.52 -28.49
C PRO A 19 -24.92 -2.50 -27.93
N THR A 20 -25.05 -2.34 -26.61
CA THR A 20 -26.33 -2.40 -25.88
C THR A 20 -27.22 -1.17 -26.10
N GLU A 21 -26.65 -0.07 -26.62
CA GLU A 21 -27.38 1.13 -27.05
C GLU A 21 -28.30 0.86 -28.26
N ARG A 22 -28.09 -0.25 -28.97
CA ARG A 22 -28.86 -0.63 -30.17
C ARG A 22 -30.06 -1.51 -29.84
N LEU A 23 -30.19 -1.98 -28.60
CA LEU A 23 -31.29 -2.84 -28.16
C LEU A 23 -32.56 -2.02 -27.96
N ALA A 24 -33.71 -2.57 -28.37
CA ALA A 24 -35.00 -1.95 -28.14
C ALA A 24 -35.40 -2.03 -26.67
N ARG A 25 -35.98 -0.94 -26.15
CA ARG A 25 -36.33 -0.77 -24.73
C ARG A 25 -37.81 -0.39 -24.55
N HIS A 26 -38.36 -0.69 -23.38
CA HIS A 26 -39.67 -0.23 -22.92
C HIS A 26 -39.56 1.15 -22.27
N THR A 27 -40.60 1.97 -22.38
CA THR A 27 -40.67 3.27 -21.67
C THR A 27 -41.18 3.13 -20.24
N ALA A 28 -41.70 1.96 -19.85
CA ALA A 28 -42.22 1.66 -18.52
C ALA A 28 -41.62 0.35 -17.97
N LEU A 29 -41.67 0.19 -16.66
CA LEU A 29 -41.21 -1.02 -15.97
C LEU A 29 -42.12 -2.21 -16.33
N PRO A 30 -41.58 -3.36 -16.80
CA PRO A 30 -42.38 -4.56 -17.03
C PRO A 30 -42.84 -5.17 -15.70
N ASN A 31 -43.85 -6.05 -15.78
CA ASN A 31 -44.31 -6.77 -14.60
C ASN A 31 -43.21 -7.71 -14.07
N LEU A 32 -42.72 -7.44 -12.86
CA LEU A 32 -41.63 -8.21 -12.25
C LEU A 32 -42.10 -9.51 -11.58
N SER A 33 -43.42 -9.78 -11.50
CA SER A 33 -43.93 -11.05 -10.95
C SER A 33 -43.56 -12.26 -11.81
N ASP A 34 -43.34 -12.03 -13.11
CA ASP A 34 -43.08 -13.09 -14.09
C ASP A 34 -41.59 -13.42 -14.21
N VAL A 35 -40.75 -12.72 -13.43
CA VAL A 35 -39.30 -12.95 -13.37
C VAL A 35 -39.03 -14.13 -12.43
N PRO A 36 -38.24 -15.14 -12.85
CA PRO A 36 -37.89 -16.27 -11.98
C PRO A 36 -37.15 -15.77 -10.74
N ALA A 37 -37.59 -16.23 -9.56
CA ALA A 37 -36.98 -15.86 -8.30
C ALA A 37 -35.50 -16.25 -8.26
N MET A 38 -34.65 -15.38 -7.72
CA MET A 38 -33.24 -15.73 -7.55
C MET A 38 -33.06 -16.82 -6.49
N SER A 39 -32.07 -17.69 -6.70
CA SER A 39 -31.67 -18.72 -5.74
C SER A 39 -30.36 -18.33 -5.06
N GLN A 40 -30.27 -18.52 -3.74
CA GLN A 40 -29.02 -18.28 -3.01
C GLN A 40 -27.97 -19.30 -3.44
N LEU A 41 -26.79 -18.83 -3.82
CA LEU A 41 -25.70 -19.71 -4.24
C LEU A 41 -24.82 -20.09 -3.04
N SER A 42 -24.62 -21.39 -2.83
CA SER A 42 -23.69 -21.94 -1.84
C SER A 42 -22.32 -22.19 -2.46
N PHE A 43 -21.25 -21.76 -1.80
CA PHE A 43 -19.86 -22.06 -2.19
C PHE A 43 -19.31 -23.30 -1.47
N ARG A 44 -20.18 -24.29 -1.23
CA ARG A 44 -19.83 -25.59 -0.66
C ARG A 44 -20.26 -26.69 -1.59
N ARG A 45 -19.36 -27.61 -1.91
CA ARG A 45 -19.61 -28.81 -2.72
C ARG A 45 -18.93 -30.00 -2.07
N ASP A 46 -19.58 -30.54 -1.04
CA ASP A 46 -19.04 -31.66 -0.25
C ASP A 46 -18.94 -32.96 -1.05
N SER A 47 -19.70 -33.09 -2.15
CA SER A 47 -19.65 -34.25 -3.05
C SER A 47 -18.39 -34.33 -3.91
N ASP A 48 -17.63 -33.24 -4.00
CA ASP A 48 -16.40 -33.13 -4.81
C ASP A 48 -15.40 -32.21 -4.11
N ALA A 49 -14.53 -32.81 -3.31
CA ALA A 49 -13.51 -32.10 -2.53
C ALA A 49 -12.57 -31.26 -3.40
N TYR A 50 -12.33 -31.67 -4.66
CA TYR A 50 -11.42 -31.00 -5.58
C TYR A 50 -12.09 -29.94 -6.45
N SER A 51 -13.39 -29.72 -6.31
CA SER A 51 -14.07 -28.64 -7.03
C SER A 51 -13.55 -27.27 -6.62
N ILE A 52 -13.30 -26.42 -7.62
CA ILE A 52 -12.85 -25.03 -7.40
C ILE A 52 -13.85 -24.20 -6.58
N ILE A 53 -15.12 -24.62 -6.52
CA ILE A 53 -16.17 -24.00 -5.70
C ILE A 53 -15.74 -23.91 -4.24
N ASN A 54 -15.13 -24.96 -3.71
CA ASN A 54 -14.69 -25.02 -2.32
C ASN A 54 -13.55 -24.03 -2.04
N ALA A 55 -12.67 -23.80 -3.01
CA ALA A 55 -11.57 -22.83 -2.88
C ALA A 55 -12.04 -21.37 -2.99
N MET A 56 -13.13 -21.09 -3.70
CA MET A 56 -13.75 -19.76 -3.79
C MET A 56 -14.47 -19.34 -2.50
N ARG A 57 -14.83 -20.29 -1.64
CA ARG A 57 -15.65 -20.10 -0.44
C ARG A 57 -15.19 -18.96 0.47
N GLU A 58 -13.92 -18.94 0.85
CA GLU A 58 -13.39 -17.99 1.83
C GLU A 58 -13.35 -16.57 1.26
N HIS A 59 -12.99 -16.43 -0.01
CA HIS A 59 -12.94 -15.15 -0.69
C HIS A 59 -14.34 -14.57 -0.92
N GLN A 60 -15.32 -15.41 -1.30
CA GLN A 60 -16.73 -14.99 -1.37
C GLN A 60 -17.25 -14.55 0.00
N ALA A 61 -16.97 -15.32 1.05
CA ALA A 61 -17.39 -14.97 2.40
C ALA A 61 -16.74 -13.67 2.88
N MET A 62 -15.47 -13.41 2.54
CA MET A 62 -14.80 -12.16 2.87
C MET A 62 -15.44 -10.98 2.15
N LEU A 63 -15.72 -11.10 0.84
CA LEU A 63 -16.45 -10.08 0.07
C LEU A 63 -17.83 -9.80 0.68
N ASP A 64 -18.57 -10.85 1.05
CA ASP A 64 -19.86 -10.71 1.71
C ASP A 64 -19.76 -10.05 3.09
N ALA A 65 -18.68 -10.28 3.83
CA ALA A 65 -18.43 -9.65 5.14
C ALA A 65 -18.23 -8.13 5.02
N ILE A 66 -17.66 -7.66 3.90
CA ILE A 66 -17.33 -6.24 3.68
C ILE A 66 -18.29 -5.54 2.71
N ARG A 67 -19.45 -6.14 2.44
CA ARG A 67 -20.51 -5.56 1.58
C ARG A 67 -21.17 -4.30 2.12
N ASP A 68 -20.94 -4.02 3.39
CA ASP A 68 -21.39 -2.85 4.11
C ASP A 68 -20.23 -2.21 4.91
N GLY A 69 -20.41 -1.00 5.41
CA GLY A 69 -19.46 -0.37 6.32
C GLY A 69 -19.76 1.10 6.59
N LEU A 70 -18.74 1.80 7.10
CA LEU A 70 -18.87 3.21 7.45
C LEU A 70 -19.09 4.08 6.20
N VAL A 71 -20.06 4.97 6.29
CA VAL A 71 -20.30 6.07 5.35
C VAL A 71 -19.47 7.25 5.80
N ASN A 72 -18.75 7.88 4.87
CA ASN A 72 -18.02 9.10 5.16
C ASN A 72 -19.00 10.18 5.62
N LYS A 73 -18.71 10.83 6.75
CA LYS A 73 -19.58 11.89 7.30
C LYS A 73 -19.54 13.15 6.44
N VAL A 74 -18.46 13.36 5.71
CA VAL A 74 -18.31 14.48 4.78
C VAL A 74 -18.71 14.02 3.38
N VAL A 75 -19.76 14.62 2.84
CA VAL A 75 -20.24 14.32 1.49
C VAL A 75 -19.31 14.92 0.45
N ALA A 76 -18.91 14.12 -0.53
CA ALA A 76 -18.04 14.54 -1.61
C ALA A 76 -18.73 15.51 -2.57
N GLN A 77 -17.95 16.40 -3.18
CA GLN A 77 -18.39 17.30 -4.24
C GLN A 77 -18.40 16.59 -5.61
N ALA A 78 -19.10 15.46 -5.70
CA ALA A 78 -19.32 14.77 -6.95
C ALA A 78 -20.29 15.58 -7.86
N PRO A 79 -20.19 15.46 -9.20
CA PRO A 79 -21.12 16.12 -10.13
C PRO A 79 -22.58 15.83 -9.79
N ASN A 80 -23.46 16.83 -9.92
CA ASN A 80 -24.87 16.70 -9.52
C ASN A 80 -25.78 16.10 -10.60
N CYS A 81 -25.34 16.05 -11.86
CA CYS A 81 -26.14 15.53 -12.96
C CYS A 81 -26.32 13.99 -12.84
N PRO A 82 -27.55 13.47 -12.68
CA PRO A 82 -27.77 12.02 -12.53
C PRO A 82 -27.28 11.20 -13.72
N GLN A 83 -27.35 11.74 -14.94
CA GLN A 83 -26.85 11.07 -16.15
C GLN A 83 -25.32 10.98 -16.18
N GLU A 84 -24.63 12.02 -15.72
CA GLU A 84 -23.16 12.01 -15.60
C GLU A 84 -22.71 11.00 -14.56
N ARG A 85 -23.39 10.97 -13.39
CA ARG A 85 -23.18 9.96 -12.35
C ARG A 85 -23.40 8.54 -12.88
N ALA A 86 -24.49 8.31 -13.62
CA ALA A 86 -24.75 7.01 -14.25
C ALA A 86 -23.63 6.62 -15.23
N ASN A 87 -23.17 7.55 -16.08
CA ASN A 87 -22.08 7.29 -17.02
C ASN A 87 -20.76 6.97 -16.31
N HIS A 88 -20.44 7.71 -15.24
CA HIS A 88 -19.25 7.48 -14.42
C HIS A 88 -19.28 6.09 -13.78
N LEU A 89 -20.37 5.74 -13.09
CA LEU A 89 -20.47 4.47 -12.38
C LEU A 89 -20.58 3.26 -13.31
N LYS A 90 -21.24 3.40 -14.47
CA LYS A 90 -21.20 2.39 -15.53
C LYS A 90 -19.77 2.19 -16.03
N SER A 91 -19.05 3.28 -16.25
CA SER A 91 -17.63 3.22 -16.65
C SER A 91 -16.78 2.53 -15.58
N PHE A 92 -17.02 2.79 -14.29
CA PHE A 92 -16.33 2.07 -13.22
C PHE A 92 -16.67 0.57 -13.26
N GLY A 93 -17.95 0.19 -13.44
CA GLY A 93 -18.33 -1.21 -13.61
C GLY A 93 -17.62 -1.89 -14.79
N TYR A 94 -17.55 -1.24 -15.95
CA TYR A 94 -16.79 -1.74 -17.11
C TYR A 94 -15.29 -1.78 -16.86
N PHE A 95 -14.74 -0.79 -16.16
CA PHE A 95 -13.36 -0.78 -15.72
C PHE A 95 -13.09 -2.00 -14.84
N ALA A 96 -14.01 -2.41 -13.98
CA ALA A 96 -13.94 -3.64 -13.18
C ALA A 96 -14.36 -4.92 -13.93
N ASP A 97 -14.38 -4.91 -15.27
CA ASP A 97 -14.67 -6.04 -16.17
C ASP A 97 -16.11 -6.51 -16.24
N ALA A 98 -17.09 -5.71 -15.80
CA ALA A 98 -18.49 -6.03 -16.05
C ALA A 98 -18.73 -6.11 -17.56
N SER A 99 -19.50 -7.11 -18.00
CA SER A 99 -19.82 -7.28 -19.41
C SER A 99 -20.91 -6.29 -19.84
N VAL A 100 -21.90 -6.08 -18.98
CA VAL A 100 -22.98 -5.10 -19.15
C VAL A 100 -23.30 -4.49 -17.80
N VAL A 101 -23.47 -3.17 -17.77
CA VAL A 101 -23.87 -2.42 -16.57
C VAL A 101 -25.11 -1.60 -16.89
N GLY A 102 -26.05 -1.59 -15.97
CA GLY A 102 -27.23 -0.74 -16.05
C GLY A 102 -27.66 -0.20 -14.70
N THR A 103 -28.52 0.80 -14.74
CA THR A 103 -29.05 1.50 -13.56
C THR A 103 -30.57 1.43 -13.54
N CYS A 104 -31.19 1.39 -12.37
CA CYS A 104 -32.64 1.54 -12.23
C CYS A 104 -33.01 2.19 -10.90
N LEU A 105 -34.26 2.63 -10.77
CA LEU A 105 -34.86 2.83 -9.45
C LEU A 105 -35.01 1.47 -8.77
N LEU A 106 -34.85 1.42 -7.45
CA LEU A 106 -35.04 0.21 -6.64
C LEU A 106 -36.55 -0.13 -6.59
N PRO A 107 -37.02 -1.18 -7.27
CA PRO A 107 -38.43 -1.54 -7.25
C PRO A 107 -38.78 -2.27 -5.95
N ASP A 108 -39.92 -1.97 -5.34
CA ASP A 108 -40.36 -2.66 -4.11
C ASP A 108 -40.50 -4.18 -4.32
N ALA A 109 -40.96 -4.60 -5.50
CA ALA A 109 -41.09 -6.01 -5.88
C ALA A 109 -39.74 -6.76 -5.93
N ALA A 110 -38.61 -6.04 -5.98
CA ALA A 110 -37.27 -6.61 -5.94
C ALA A 110 -36.71 -6.72 -4.53
N ARG A 111 -37.33 -6.14 -3.49
CA ARG A 111 -36.88 -6.34 -2.10
C ARG A 111 -37.22 -7.77 -1.65
N LEU A 112 -36.23 -8.48 -1.09
CA LEU A 112 -36.47 -9.82 -0.55
C LEU A 112 -37.20 -9.71 0.78
N GLN A 113 -38.22 -10.54 0.99
CA GLN A 113 -38.89 -10.65 2.29
C GLN A 113 -37.94 -11.19 3.37
N GLN A 114 -37.07 -12.14 2.97
CA GLN A 114 -36.00 -12.67 3.80
C GLN A 114 -34.67 -12.47 3.05
N PRO A 115 -33.80 -11.56 3.52
CA PRO A 115 -32.47 -11.39 2.95
C PRO A 115 -31.67 -12.68 2.98
N PHE A 116 -30.87 -12.91 1.95
CA PHE A 116 -29.87 -13.97 1.92
C PHE A 116 -28.65 -13.55 2.73
N ALA A 117 -28.20 -14.44 3.61
CA ALA A 117 -26.98 -14.28 4.38
C ALA A 117 -26.06 -15.47 4.13
N ASN A 118 -24.80 -15.20 3.78
CA ASN A 118 -23.80 -16.24 3.62
C ASN A 118 -23.38 -16.79 5.00
N PRO A 119 -23.62 -18.08 5.29
CA PRO A 119 -23.32 -18.67 6.60
C PRO A 119 -21.81 -18.72 6.89
N ASP A 120 -20.94 -18.57 5.89
CA ASP A 120 -19.49 -18.63 6.06
C ASP A 120 -18.85 -17.33 6.58
N VAL A 121 -19.60 -16.21 6.57
CA VAL A 121 -19.13 -14.91 7.09
C VAL A 121 -18.79 -14.99 8.57
N GLY A 122 -19.60 -15.71 9.36
CA GLY A 122 -19.40 -15.83 10.80
C GLY A 122 -18.07 -16.50 11.18
N ARG A 123 -17.56 -17.41 10.35
CA ARG A 123 -16.27 -18.07 10.59
C ARG A 123 -15.09 -17.10 10.44
N LEU A 124 -15.13 -16.25 9.40
CA LEU A 124 -14.07 -15.26 9.14
C LEU A 124 -13.98 -14.18 10.22
N ALA A 125 -15.07 -13.93 10.95
CA ALA A 125 -15.09 -12.98 12.06
C ALA A 125 -14.12 -13.34 13.17
N HIS A 126 -13.83 -14.63 13.36
CA HIS A 126 -12.82 -15.06 14.33
C HIS A 126 -11.41 -14.72 13.84
N ASP A 127 -11.08 -15.08 12.60
CA ASP A 127 -9.75 -14.82 12.00
C ASP A 127 -9.43 -13.32 11.96
N LEU A 128 -10.42 -12.47 11.65
CA LEU A 128 -10.28 -11.00 11.66
C LEU A 128 -10.01 -10.42 13.06
N LYS A 129 -10.35 -11.14 14.13
CA LYS A 129 -10.10 -10.71 15.51
C LYS A 129 -8.76 -11.17 16.05
N THR A 130 -8.24 -12.31 15.58
CA THR A 130 -7.11 -13.00 16.21
C THR A 130 -5.83 -12.97 15.40
N ARG A 131 -5.88 -12.80 14.07
CA ARG A 131 -4.68 -12.81 13.22
C ARG A 131 -4.04 -11.42 13.12
N GLN A 132 -2.73 -11.35 13.38
CA GLN A 132 -1.91 -10.17 13.10
C GLN A 132 -1.25 -10.30 11.72
N THR A 133 -1.34 -9.26 10.90
CA THR A 133 -0.66 -9.21 9.59
C THR A 133 0.84 -8.94 9.73
N LYS A 134 1.66 -9.57 8.87
CA LYS A 134 3.11 -9.39 8.82
C LYS A 134 3.54 -8.62 7.56
N THR A 135 3.19 -7.34 7.46
CA THR A 135 3.48 -6.53 6.26
C THR A 135 3.94 -5.11 6.59
N LEU A 136 4.76 -4.53 5.70
CA LEU A 136 5.19 -3.12 5.69
C LEU A 136 4.28 -2.25 4.79
N SER A 137 3.07 -2.69 4.47
CA SER A 137 2.15 -1.90 3.68
C SER A 137 1.56 -0.76 4.52
N ALA A 138 1.81 0.49 4.12
CA ALA A 138 1.34 1.68 4.85
C ALA A 138 -0.16 1.60 5.16
N GLY A 139 -0.60 1.93 6.38
CA GLY A 139 -2.02 1.97 6.73
C GLY A 139 -2.78 0.63 6.67
N ILE A 140 -2.10 -0.52 6.62
CA ILE A 140 -2.76 -1.83 6.73
C ILE A 140 -3.48 -2.00 8.07
N ASP A 141 -2.88 -1.51 9.16
CA ASP A 141 -3.47 -1.59 10.50
C ASP A 141 -4.78 -0.82 10.59
N GLU A 142 -4.87 0.33 9.91
CA GLU A 142 -6.09 1.11 9.79
C GLU A 142 -7.19 0.35 9.03
N ILE A 143 -6.82 -0.37 7.97
CA ILE A 143 -7.75 -1.24 7.24
C ILE A 143 -8.24 -2.36 8.15
N MET A 144 -7.35 -3.06 8.85
CA MET A 144 -7.71 -4.17 9.73
C MET A 144 -8.60 -3.72 10.90
N ALA A 145 -8.27 -2.59 11.53
CA ALA A 145 -9.09 -2.01 12.57
C ALA A 145 -10.48 -1.61 12.04
N GLY A 146 -10.55 -0.96 10.88
CA GLY A 146 -11.83 -0.60 10.24
C GLY A 146 -12.66 -1.81 9.81
N LEU A 147 -12.01 -2.92 9.42
CA LEU A 147 -12.70 -4.19 9.12
C LEU A 147 -13.30 -4.79 10.40
N LYS A 148 -12.53 -4.85 11.49
CA LYS A 148 -13.02 -5.34 12.79
C LYS A 148 -14.22 -4.53 13.30
N GLU A 149 -14.12 -3.20 13.28
CA GLU A 149 -15.21 -2.29 13.66
C GLU A 149 -16.46 -2.49 12.79
N ALA A 150 -16.29 -2.69 11.48
CA ALA A 150 -17.41 -2.94 10.58
C ALA A 150 -18.12 -4.28 10.88
N MET A 151 -17.38 -5.30 11.31
CA MET A 151 -17.95 -6.62 11.65
C MET A 151 -18.66 -6.66 13.00
N GLU A 152 -18.23 -5.85 13.96
CA GLU A 152 -18.83 -5.80 15.31
C GLU A 152 -20.11 -4.95 15.35
N ARG A 153 -20.39 -4.22 14.27
CA ARG A 153 -21.56 -3.36 14.16
C ARG A 153 -22.85 -4.20 14.01
N PRO A 154 -23.97 -3.76 14.61
CA PRO A 154 -25.28 -4.35 14.33
C PRO A 154 -25.60 -4.32 12.83
N PRO A 155 -26.27 -5.36 12.28
CA PRO A 155 -26.71 -5.36 10.89
C PRO A 155 -27.57 -4.13 10.59
N SER A 156 -27.23 -3.39 9.54
CA SER A 156 -28.07 -2.30 9.03
C SER A 156 -29.02 -2.83 7.93
N ASN A 157 -30.01 -2.05 7.52
CA ASN A 157 -30.91 -2.39 6.42
C ASN A 157 -30.68 -1.47 5.19
N ILE A 158 -31.49 -1.60 4.15
CA ILE A 158 -31.44 -0.76 2.95
C ILE A 158 -32.62 0.22 2.90
N ASP A 159 -33.07 0.69 4.06
CA ASP A 159 -34.12 1.69 4.15
C ASP A 159 -33.60 3.03 3.58
N GLY A 160 -34.42 3.73 2.81
CA GLY A 160 -34.03 4.97 2.13
C GLY A 160 -33.20 4.79 0.86
N HIS A 161 -32.71 3.58 0.55
CA HIS A 161 -32.10 3.31 -0.77
C HIS A 161 -33.16 3.44 -1.87
N THR A 162 -32.84 4.17 -2.93
CA THR A 162 -33.76 4.51 -4.02
C THR A 162 -33.27 4.08 -5.39
N HIS A 163 -31.96 3.88 -5.54
CA HIS A 163 -31.32 3.58 -6.83
C HIS A 163 -30.52 2.29 -6.76
N CYS A 164 -30.35 1.66 -7.91
CA CYS A 164 -29.59 0.44 -8.09
C CYS A 164 -28.60 0.58 -9.25
N LEU A 165 -27.41 0.00 -9.07
CA LEU A 165 -26.49 -0.38 -10.14
C LEU A 165 -26.50 -1.90 -10.25
N VAL A 166 -26.63 -2.42 -11.47
CA VAL A 166 -26.69 -3.86 -11.72
C VAL A 166 -25.60 -4.25 -12.69
N PHE A 167 -24.86 -5.30 -12.36
CA PHE A 167 -23.70 -5.76 -13.12
C PHE A 167 -23.94 -7.17 -13.63
N LEU A 168 -23.72 -7.37 -14.92
CA LEU A 168 -23.75 -8.68 -15.57
C LEU A 168 -22.33 -9.09 -15.96
N TYR A 169 -21.90 -10.25 -15.48
CA TYR A 169 -20.60 -10.84 -15.77
C TYR A 169 -20.75 -12.08 -16.63
N GLU A 170 -20.24 -12.04 -17.86
CA GLU A 170 -20.29 -13.19 -18.75
C GLU A 170 -19.34 -14.31 -18.29
N ASN A 171 -19.77 -15.54 -18.49
CA ASN A 171 -18.91 -16.71 -18.41
C ASN A 171 -18.21 -16.96 -19.76
N PRO A 172 -17.06 -17.64 -19.77
CA PRO A 172 -16.50 -18.19 -21.01
C PRO A 172 -17.39 -19.34 -21.53
N ARG A 173 -16.98 -20.02 -22.62
CA ARG A 173 -17.67 -21.27 -23.02
C ARG A 173 -17.64 -22.30 -21.88
N MET A 174 -18.57 -23.25 -21.92
CA MET A 174 -18.50 -24.40 -21.00
C MET A 174 -17.23 -25.22 -21.29
N PRO A 175 -16.52 -25.70 -20.26
CA PRO A 175 -15.51 -26.74 -20.42
C PRO A 175 -16.12 -28.01 -21.01
N GLU A 176 -15.43 -28.64 -21.96
CA GLU A 176 -15.90 -29.91 -22.54
C GLU A 176 -15.64 -31.06 -21.55
N PRO A 177 -16.48 -32.10 -21.50
CA PRO A 177 -16.21 -33.28 -20.67
C PRO A 177 -14.86 -33.91 -21.03
N GLY A 178 -13.97 -34.07 -20.04
CA GLY A 178 -12.61 -34.59 -20.24
C GLY A 178 -11.65 -33.61 -20.92
N GLU A 179 -11.99 -32.32 -21.00
CA GLU A 179 -11.05 -31.30 -21.47
C GLU A 179 -9.84 -31.21 -20.54
N ARG A 180 -8.64 -31.32 -21.11
CA ARG A 180 -7.36 -31.21 -20.41
C ARG A 180 -7.33 -30.02 -19.44
N GLY A 181 -7.13 -30.31 -18.16
CA GLY A 181 -6.98 -29.33 -17.08
C GLY A 181 -8.30 -28.75 -16.54
N CYS A 182 -9.47 -29.20 -17.01
CA CYS A 182 -10.75 -28.60 -16.62
C CYS A 182 -11.50 -29.33 -15.49
N ASP A 183 -10.89 -30.35 -14.87
CA ASP A 183 -11.57 -31.21 -13.91
C ASP A 183 -12.12 -30.44 -12.68
N TRP A 184 -11.42 -29.39 -12.23
CA TRP A 184 -11.86 -28.59 -11.07
C TRP A 184 -13.04 -27.65 -11.35
N VAL A 185 -13.30 -27.29 -12.61
CA VAL A 185 -14.18 -26.16 -12.98
C VAL A 185 -15.56 -26.58 -13.51
N HIS A 186 -15.84 -27.88 -13.58
CA HIS A 186 -17.15 -28.38 -14.01
C HIS A 186 -18.27 -27.93 -13.05
N ASP A 187 -19.38 -27.47 -13.62
CA ASP A 187 -20.56 -26.93 -12.93
C ASP A 187 -20.31 -25.72 -12.01
N ALA A 188 -19.21 -24.99 -12.19
CA ALA A 188 -18.81 -23.86 -11.35
C ALA A 188 -19.06 -22.47 -11.99
N GLN A 189 -19.76 -22.39 -13.13
CA GLN A 189 -19.93 -21.16 -13.90
C GLN A 189 -20.73 -20.09 -13.15
N ALA A 190 -21.78 -20.48 -12.43
CA ALA A 190 -22.55 -19.55 -11.61
C ALA A 190 -21.68 -18.95 -10.50
N HIS A 191 -20.87 -19.80 -9.84
CA HIS A 191 -19.97 -19.38 -8.75
C HIS A 191 -18.85 -18.47 -9.24
N ARG A 192 -18.23 -18.78 -10.37
CA ARG A 192 -17.20 -17.94 -10.98
C ARG A 192 -17.72 -16.54 -11.28
N ALA A 193 -18.82 -16.46 -12.03
CA ALA A 193 -19.38 -15.16 -12.39
C ALA A 193 -19.89 -14.42 -11.15
N GLY A 194 -20.48 -15.13 -10.18
CA GLY A 194 -20.88 -14.57 -8.90
C GLY A 194 -19.72 -13.97 -8.09
N LEU A 195 -18.59 -14.67 -8.01
CA LEU A 195 -17.40 -14.22 -7.27
C LEU A 195 -16.79 -12.94 -7.88
N ILE A 196 -16.61 -12.91 -9.20
CA ILE A 196 -16.02 -11.75 -9.89
C ILE A 196 -17.01 -10.57 -9.88
N ALA A 197 -18.32 -10.85 -10.03
CA ALA A 197 -19.35 -9.83 -9.91
C ALA A 197 -19.44 -9.25 -8.49
N ALA A 198 -19.22 -10.08 -7.46
CA ALA A 198 -19.17 -9.65 -6.07
C ALA A 198 -18.05 -8.63 -5.86
N GLU A 199 -16.81 -8.90 -6.29
CA GLU A 199 -15.67 -7.97 -6.20
C GLU A 199 -16.08 -6.53 -6.59
N THR A 200 -16.77 -6.40 -7.73
CA THR A 200 -17.20 -5.11 -8.27
C THR A 200 -18.28 -4.44 -7.45
N ALA A 201 -19.31 -5.19 -7.02
CA ALA A 201 -20.36 -4.66 -6.17
C ALA A 201 -19.81 -4.16 -4.82
N ILE A 202 -18.87 -4.90 -4.23
CA ILE A 202 -18.21 -4.52 -2.99
C ILE A 202 -17.39 -3.24 -3.18
N VAL A 203 -16.55 -3.18 -4.22
CA VAL A 203 -15.74 -1.99 -4.50
C VAL A 203 -16.60 -0.76 -4.77
N LEU A 204 -17.64 -0.86 -5.62
CA LEU A 204 -18.48 0.29 -5.95
C LEU A 204 -19.38 0.72 -4.77
N SER A 205 -19.87 -0.21 -3.95
CA SER A 205 -20.58 0.18 -2.73
C SER A 205 -19.66 0.92 -1.77
N ASN A 206 -18.41 0.46 -1.61
CA ASN A 206 -17.42 1.15 -0.79
C ASN A 206 -17.03 2.51 -1.37
N TYR A 207 -16.92 2.63 -2.71
CA TYR A 207 -16.69 3.90 -3.40
C TYR A 207 -17.77 4.93 -3.07
N LEU A 208 -19.05 4.55 -3.14
CA LEU A 208 -20.16 5.44 -2.82
C LEU A 208 -20.14 5.87 -1.33
N ARG A 209 -19.84 4.93 -0.42
CA ARG A 209 -19.68 5.24 1.01
C ARG A 209 -18.51 6.18 1.29
N VAL A 210 -17.39 6.02 0.57
CA VAL A 210 -16.23 6.93 0.62
C VAL A 210 -16.61 8.33 0.16
N LEU A 211 -17.52 8.46 -0.82
CA LEU A 211 -18.09 9.73 -1.25
C LEU A 211 -19.16 10.30 -0.30
N GLY A 212 -19.51 9.59 0.78
CA GLY A 212 -20.48 10.02 1.78
C GLY A 212 -21.94 9.66 1.48
N TYR A 213 -22.18 8.69 0.60
CA TYR A 213 -23.52 8.19 0.28
C TYR A 213 -23.69 6.77 0.80
N ASP A 214 -24.82 6.52 1.46
CA ASP A 214 -25.13 5.16 1.92
C ASP A 214 -25.31 4.22 0.73
N ALA A 215 -24.68 3.06 0.82
CA ALA A 215 -24.64 2.08 -0.26
C ALA A 215 -24.29 0.68 0.25
N ARG A 216 -24.93 -0.33 -0.34
CA ARG A 216 -24.74 -1.73 -0.01
C ARG A 216 -24.50 -2.58 -1.26
N GLY A 217 -23.47 -3.43 -1.21
CA GLY A 217 -23.23 -4.45 -2.24
C GLY A 217 -24.14 -5.65 -2.06
N HIS A 218 -24.55 -6.28 -3.16
CA HIS A 218 -25.41 -7.47 -3.20
C HIS A 218 -24.78 -8.53 -4.10
N THR A 219 -24.62 -9.73 -3.56
CA THR A 219 -23.97 -10.87 -4.21
C THR A 219 -24.94 -12.04 -4.34
N VAL A 220 -24.55 -13.07 -5.08
CA VAL A 220 -25.35 -14.30 -5.24
C VAL A 220 -25.49 -15.10 -3.93
N SER A 221 -24.62 -14.89 -2.95
CA SER A 221 -24.62 -15.57 -1.65
C SER A 221 -25.16 -14.69 -0.51
N SER A 222 -25.11 -13.36 -0.63
CA SER A 222 -25.62 -12.41 0.35
C SER A 222 -26.32 -11.22 -0.30
N SER A 223 -27.64 -11.09 -0.13
CA SER A 223 -28.43 -10.03 -0.78
C SER A 223 -29.71 -9.68 -0.01
N ASP A 224 -30.12 -8.42 -0.09
CA ASP A 224 -31.41 -7.91 0.41
C ASP A 224 -32.43 -7.73 -0.73
N VAL A 225 -31.98 -7.97 -1.97
CA VAL A 225 -32.74 -7.73 -3.21
C VAL A 225 -32.63 -8.92 -4.15
N ASP A 226 -33.67 -9.11 -4.96
CA ASP A 226 -33.73 -10.09 -6.03
C ASP A 226 -32.95 -9.57 -7.26
N LEU A 227 -31.75 -10.10 -7.46
CA LEU A 227 -30.84 -9.74 -8.55
C LEU A 227 -31.46 -10.01 -9.92
N ASN A 228 -32.32 -11.02 -10.06
CA ASN A 228 -32.96 -11.33 -11.34
C ASN A 228 -33.94 -10.24 -11.73
N LYS A 229 -34.77 -9.78 -10.77
CA LYS A 229 -35.71 -8.68 -10.97
C LYS A 229 -34.98 -7.37 -11.25
N LEU A 230 -33.88 -7.10 -10.55
CA LEU A 230 -33.05 -5.92 -10.83
C LEU A 230 -32.43 -5.96 -12.23
N ALA A 231 -31.97 -7.12 -12.71
CA ALA A 231 -31.42 -7.25 -14.06
C ALA A 231 -32.45 -6.93 -15.16
N VAL A 232 -33.72 -7.31 -14.95
CA VAL A 232 -34.81 -6.93 -15.87
C VAL A 232 -35.11 -5.43 -15.76
N ALA A 233 -35.25 -4.91 -14.54
CA ALA A 233 -35.56 -3.51 -14.28
C ALA A 233 -34.50 -2.54 -14.85
N ALA A 234 -33.22 -2.87 -14.70
CA ALA A 234 -32.09 -2.09 -15.24
C ALA A 234 -31.84 -2.33 -16.74
N GLY A 235 -32.64 -3.17 -17.39
CA GLY A 235 -32.53 -3.42 -18.83
C GLY A 235 -31.24 -4.13 -19.23
N LEU A 236 -30.82 -5.13 -18.44
CA LEU A 236 -29.72 -6.04 -18.74
C LEU A 236 -30.25 -7.35 -19.35
N ALA A 237 -31.40 -7.86 -18.90
CA ALA A 237 -31.92 -9.14 -19.36
C ALA A 237 -33.43 -9.09 -19.60
N THR A 238 -33.92 -10.03 -20.38
CA THR A 238 -35.35 -10.36 -20.52
C THR A 238 -35.60 -11.77 -20.00
N VAL A 239 -36.86 -12.10 -19.74
CA VAL A 239 -37.28 -13.46 -19.40
C VAL A 239 -37.66 -14.17 -20.69
N GLU A 240 -36.92 -15.23 -21.03
CA GLU A 240 -37.14 -16.04 -22.23
C GLU A 240 -37.28 -17.50 -21.79
N HIS A 241 -38.40 -18.14 -22.10
CA HIS A 241 -38.67 -19.53 -21.72
C HIS A 241 -38.50 -19.83 -20.20
N GLY A 242 -38.81 -18.84 -19.34
CA GLY A 242 -38.71 -18.98 -17.88
C GLY A 242 -37.32 -18.72 -17.30
N GLU A 243 -36.34 -18.35 -18.11
CA GLU A 243 -34.98 -18.03 -17.67
C GLU A 243 -34.58 -16.61 -18.09
N LEU A 244 -33.61 -16.02 -17.38
CA LEU A 244 -33.05 -14.74 -17.79
C LEU A 244 -32.10 -14.92 -18.98
N SER A 245 -32.24 -14.05 -19.98
CA SER A 245 -31.39 -14.05 -21.17
C SER A 245 -31.03 -12.63 -21.59
N HIS A 246 -29.76 -12.42 -21.93
CA HIS A 246 -29.30 -11.17 -22.54
C HIS A 246 -29.13 -11.35 -24.06
N PRO A 247 -29.57 -10.41 -24.93
CA PRO A 247 -29.54 -10.56 -26.39
C PRO A 247 -28.22 -11.01 -27.03
N TYR A 248 -27.08 -10.53 -26.54
CA TYR A 248 -25.76 -10.92 -27.06
C TYR A 248 -25.03 -12.01 -26.26
N VAL A 249 -25.40 -12.25 -24.99
CA VAL A 249 -24.65 -13.11 -24.05
C VAL A 249 -25.36 -14.46 -23.86
N GLY A 250 -26.67 -14.50 -24.06
CA GLY A 250 -27.54 -15.63 -23.72
C GLY A 250 -27.72 -15.72 -22.20
N THR A 251 -27.75 -16.94 -21.68
CA THR A 251 -27.90 -17.27 -20.25
C THR A 251 -26.56 -17.40 -19.51
N ARG A 252 -25.43 -17.20 -20.20
CA ARG A 252 -24.08 -17.50 -19.69
C ARG A 252 -23.53 -16.35 -18.82
N PHE A 253 -24.21 -15.98 -17.76
CA PHE A 253 -23.76 -14.87 -16.91
C PHE A 253 -24.11 -15.06 -15.44
N GLY A 254 -23.44 -14.29 -14.59
CA GLY A 254 -23.79 -14.06 -13.19
C GLY A 254 -24.11 -12.59 -12.94
N LEU A 255 -24.73 -12.31 -11.80
CA LEU A 255 -25.23 -10.99 -11.43
C LEU A 255 -24.69 -10.55 -10.07
N SER A 256 -24.57 -9.25 -9.91
CA SER A 256 -24.42 -8.55 -8.63
C SER A 256 -25.08 -7.18 -8.73
N ALA A 257 -25.30 -6.52 -7.60
CA ALA A 257 -25.87 -5.18 -7.58
C ALA A 257 -25.31 -4.32 -6.46
N VAL A 258 -25.49 -3.00 -6.58
CA VAL A 258 -25.32 -2.04 -5.49
C VAL A 258 -26.61 -1.25 -5.35
N THR A 259 -27.18 -1.22 -4.15
CA THR A 259 -28.27 -0.29 -3.81
C THR A 259 -27.69 0.92 -3.09
N THR A 260 -28.26 2.10 -3.30
CA THR A 260 -27.71 3.34 -2.73
C THR A 260 -28.74 4.46 -2.63
N THR A 261 -28.41 5.45 -1.80
CA THR A 261 -29.05 6.78 -1.73
C THR A 261 -28.50 7.75 -2.79
N PHE A 262 -27.40 7.42 -3.48
CA PHE A 262 -26.81 8.24 -4.53
C PHE A 262 -27.67 8.24 -5.81
N GLU A 263 -28.27 9.39 -6.12
CA GLU A 263 -29.14 9.54 -7.29
C GLU A 263 -28.38 9.37 -8.61
N VAL A 264 -28.91 8.52 -9.50
CA VAL A 264 -28.39 8.24 -10.84
C VAL A 264 -29.53 8.11 -11.84
N ALA A 265 -29.30 8.49 -13.10
CA ALA A 265 -30.31 8.30 -14.14
C ALA A 265 -30.58 6.81 -14.37
N PRO A 266 -31.84 6.33 -14.29
CA PRO A 266 -32.19 4.94 -14.57
C PRO A 266 -32.15 4.65 -16.08
N ASP A 267 -31.72 3.44 -16.43
CA ASP A 267 -31.90 2.89 -17.77
C ASP A 267 -33.33 2.37 -17.97
N LEU A 268 -33.67 2.19 -19.24
CA LEU A 268 -34.95 1.61 -19.63
C LEU A 268 -34.87 0.08 -19.76
N PRO A 269 -35.87 -0.69 -19.30
CA PRO A 269 -35.93 -2.14 -19.45
C PRO A 269 -35.85 -2.59 -20.92
N LEU A 270 -35.30 -3.77 -21.18
CA LEU A 270 -35.24 -4.33 -22.54
C LEU A 270 -36.62 -4.85 -22.99
N ARG A 271 -36.92 -4.73 -24.28
CA ARG A 271 -38.05 -5.45 -24.88
C ARG A 271 -37.72 -6.94 -25.05
N PRO A 272 -38.71 -7.86 -24.98
CA PRO A 272 -38.51 -9.28 -25.22
C PRO A 272 -37.76 -9.57 -26.53
N MET A 273 -37.06 -10.70 -26.61
CA MET A 273 -36.25 -11.07 -27.76
C MET A 273 -37.04 -11.04 -29.09
N ALA A 274 -38.31 -11.45 -29.06
CA ALA A 274 -39.19 -11.45 -30.23
C ALA A 274 -39.46 -10.05 -30.81
N GLU A 275 -39.32 -8.99 -29.99
CA GLU A 275 -39.50 -7.59 -30.38
C GLU A 275 -38.20 -6.87 -30.69
N GLN A 276 -37.04 -7.51 -30.50
CA GLN A 276 -35.76 -6.89 -30.80
C GLN A 276 -35.57 -6.70 -32.31
N PRO A 277 -35.05 -5.55 -32.76
CA PRO A 277 -34.90 -5.29 -34.19
C PRO A 277 -33.83 -6.19 -34.78
N LYS A 278 -34.11 -6.85 -35.91
CA LYS A 278 -33.15 -7.74 -36.60
C LYS A 278 -31.78 -7.10 -36.88
N SER A 279 -31.72 -5.76 -36.94
CA SER A 279 -30.50 -4.98 -37.15
C SER A 279 -29.47 -5.14 -36.02
N ILE A 280 -29.87 -5.57 -34.81
CA ILE A 280 -28.93 -5.81 -33.70
C ILE A 280 -27.91 -6.90 -34.05
N TYR A 281 -28.30 -7.89 -34.85
CA TYR A 281 -27.40 -8.93 -35.39
C TYR A 281 -26.89 -8.62 -36.82
N GLY A 282 -27.02 -7.36 -37.26
CA GLY A 282 -26.55 -6.87 -38.55
C GLY A 282 -25.02 -6.72 -38.64
N ALA A 283 -24.54 -6.04 -39.69
CA ALA A 283 -23.11 -5.87 -39.97
C ALA A 283 -22.31 -5.27 -38.79
N GLY A 284 -22.90 -4.31 -38.06
CA GLY A 284 -22.26 -3.70 -36.89
C GLY A 284 -21.89 -4.71 -35.79
N TRP A 285 -22.76 -5.69 -35.50
CA TRP A 285 -22.47 -6.76 -34.56
C TRP A 285 -21.59 -7.87 -35.16
N LYS A 286 -21.79 -8.20 -36.43
CA LYS A 286 -21.00 -9.26 -37.09
C LYS A 286 -19.51 -8.92 -37.15
N TYR A 287 -19.19 -7.66 -37.47
CA TYR A 287 -17.82 -7.20 -37.68
C TYR A 287 -17.28 -6.29 -36.57
N GLY A 288 -18.14 -5.84 -35.65
CA GLY A 288 -17.74 -4.97 -34.53
C GLY A 288 -17.34 -3.57 -34.97
N THR A 289 -18.10 -2.92 -35.86
CA THR A 289 -17.73 -1.60 -36.39
C THR A 289 -17.70 -0.50 -35.33
N ASN A 290 -18.56 -0.62 -34.31
CA ASN A 290 -18.79 0.41 -33.29
C ASN A 290 -18.67 -0.14 -31.85
N SER A 291 -18.28 -1.41 -31.69
CA SER A 291 -18.23 -2.09 -30.41
C SER A 291 -17.04 -3.03 -30.32
N SER A 292 -16.67 -3.27 -29.08
CA SER A 292 -15.49 -4.00 -28.69
C SER A 292 -15.72 -5.53 -28.81
N LYS A 293 -16.89 -5.96 -28.36
CA LYS A 293 -17.45 -7.29 -28.56
C LYS A 293 -18.28 -7.33 -29.84
N ASN A 294 -18.18 -8.45 -30.53
CA ASN A 294 -18.83 -8.74 -31.81
C ASN A 294 -19.06 -10.26 -31.94
N ALA A 295 -19.77 -10.69 -32.98
CA ALA A 295 -20.12 -12.09 -33.19
C ALA A 295 -18.93 -13.07 -33.21
N MET A 296 -17.72 -12.61 -33.58
CA MET A 296 -16.53 -13.45 -33.70
C MET A 296 -15.76 -13.63 -32.38
N ASN A 297 -15.98 -12.75 -31.39
CA ASN A 297 -15.28 -12.76 -30.09
C ASN A 297 -16.22 -12.71 -28.85
N ALA A 298 -17.53 -12.79 -29.07
CA ALA A 298 -18.57 -12.77 -28.04
C ALA A 298 -18.46 -13.93 -27.04
N VAL A 299 -17.96 -15.09 -27.48
CA VAL A 299 -17.80 -16.28 -26.62
C VAL A 299 -16.31 -16.49 -26.37
N PRO A 300 -15.79 -16.12 -25.17
CA PRO A 300 -14.41 -16.40 -24.80
C PRO A 300 -14.09 -17.90 -24.91
N TYR A 301 -12.89 -18.21 -25.39
CA TYR A 301 -12.40 -19.58 -25.60
C TYR A 301 -13.21 -20.45 -26.59
N ALA A 302 -14.14 -19.89 -27.38
CA ALA A 302 -14.93 -20.66 -28.37
C ALA A 302 -14.11 -21.50 -29.37
N LYS A 303 -12.83 -21.16 -29.59
CA LYS A 303 -11.92 -21.86 -30.52
C LYS A 303 -10.55 -22.19 -29.90
N ARG A 304 -10.42 -22.16 -28.58
CA ARG A 304 -9.17 -22.45 -27.85
C ARG A 304 -9.47 -23.22 -26.58
N LYS A 305 -8.55 -24.12 -26.20
CA LYS A 305 -8.60 -24.79 -24.91
C LYS A 305 -8.27 -23.81 -23.79
N PHE A 306 -8.78 -24.04 -22.59
CA PHE A 306 -8.46 -23.17 -21.45
C PHE A 306 -6.97 -23.23 -21.10
N VAL A 307 -6.36 -24.43 -21.10
CA VAL A 307 -4.94 -24.65 -20.77
C VAL A 307 -3.96 -23.83 -21.63
N ASP A 308 -4.33 -23.54 -22.89
CA ASP A 308 -3.49 -22.78 -23.83
C ASP A 308 -3.64 -21.26 -23.67
N GLY A 309 -4.53 -20.79 -22.79
CA GLY A 309 -4.84 -19.38 -22.59
C GLY A 309 -5.43 -18.67 -23.81
N ALA A 310 -5.77 -17.39 -23.63
CA ALA A 310 -6.40 -16.60 -24.69
C ALA A 310 -5.40 -16.12 -25.76
N GLN A 311 -4.15 -15.91 -25.35
CA GLN A 311 -3.02 -15.46 -26.17
C GLN A 311 -2.14 -16.64 -26.61
N PRO A 312 -1.58 -16.61 -27.84
CA PRO A 312 -0.91 -17.78 -28.43
C PRO A 312 0.57 -17.95 -27.98
N PHE A 313 0.81 -18.06 -26.66
CA PHE A 313 2.16 -18.26 -26.09
C PHE A 313 2.86 -19.53 -26.60
N GLU A 314 2.11 -20.52 -27.09
CA GLU A 314 2.64 -21.75 -27.69
C GLU A 314 3.42 -21.51 -28.99
N ARG A 315 3.29 -20.31 -29.59
CA ARG A 315 3.96 -19.94 -30.85
C ARG A 315 5.22 -19.13 -30.65
N LEU A 316 5.52 -18.72 -29.41
CA LEU A 316 6.72 -17.95 -29.10
C LEU A 316 7.95 -18.87 -29.09
N LYS A 317 9.10 -18.34 -29.49
CA LYS A 317 10.36 -19.05 -29.36
C LYS A 317 10.69 -19.21 -27.86
N ARG A 318 10.88 -20.46 -27.45
CA ARG A 318 11.29 -20.83 -26.09
C ARG A 318 12.80 -21.03 -26.05
N VAL A 319 13.42 -20.64 -24.94
CA VAL A 319 14.85 -20.75 -24.70
C VAL A 319 15.09 -21.33 -23.30
N ASP A 320 16.18 -22.05 -23.09
CA ASP A 320 16.44 -22.72 -21.80
C ASP A 320 16.89 -21.76 -20.70
N VAL A 321 17.53 -20.66 -21.08
CA VAL A 321 17.93 -19.56 -20.21
C VAL A 321 17.34 -18.25 -20.71
N PRO A 322 17.04 -17.27 -19.83
CA PRO A 322 16.55 -15.97 -20.24
C PRO A 322 17.46 -15.25 -21.24
N THR A 323 16.89 -14.28 -21.97
CA THR A 323 17.60 -13.47 -22.98
C THR A 323 18.56 -12.42 -22.39
N THR A 324 18.62 -12.31 -21.07
CA THR A 324 19.53 -11.46 -20.30
C THR A 324 20.33 -12.33 -19.35
N TYR A 325 21.61 -12.01 -19.16
CA TYR A 325 22.51 -12.83 -18.35
C TYR A 325 22.15 -12.81 -16.86
N ILE A 326 22.24 -13.96 -16.21
CA ILE A 326 21.98 -14.15 -14.78
C ILE A 326 23.07 -15.05 -14.19
N ASP A 327 23.87 -14.52 -13.27
CA ASP A 327 24.86 -15.25 -12.49
C ASP A 327 24.25 -15.73 -11.17
N GLU A 328 23.37 -16.73 -11.26
CA GLU A 328 22.56 -17.19 -10.13
C GLU A 328 23.33 -17.46 -8.82
N PRO A 329 24.51 -18.12 -8.82
CA PRO A 329 25.28 -18.35 -7.59
C PRO A 329 25.72 -17.07 -6.86
N ASN A 330 25.74 -15.92 -7.54
CA ASN A 330 26.21 -14.65 -7.01
C ASN A 330 25.09 -13.61 -6.84
N ILE A 331 23.81 -14.00 -6.91
CA ILE A 331 22.70 -13.09 -6.62
C ILE A 331 22.51 -12.98 -5.10
N PRO A 332 22.74 -11.81 -4.49
CA PRO A 332 22.45 -11.61 -3.08
C PRO A 332 20.94 -11.52 -2.85
N ARG A 333 20.45 -12.17 -1.78
CA ARG A 333 19.11 -11.91 -1.24
C ARG A 333 19.14 -10.62 -0.43
N VAL A 334 18.14 -9.77 -0.61
CA VAL A 334 17.99 -8.49 0.11
C VAL A 334 16.77 -8.52 1.03
N PRO A 335 16.75 -7.79 2.15
CA PRO A 335 15.60 -7.82 3.06
C PRO A 335 14.38 -7.12 2.44
N LYS A 336 13.15 -7.45 2.89
CA LYS A 336 11.94 -6.71 2.46
C LYS A 336 12.05 -5.20 2.69
N ARG A 337 12.81 -4.78 3.72
CA ARG A 337 13.11 -3.38 4.06
C ARG A 337 13.76 -2.59 2.91
N THR A 338 14.35 -3.27 1.92
CA THR A 338 14.92 -2.68 0.68
C THR A 338 13.84 -2.14 -0.27
N ASP A 339 12.58 -2.58 -0.16
CA ASP A 339 11.48 -2.02 -0.96
C ASP A 339 11.40 -0.49 -0.78
N MET A 340 11.46 0.25 -1.89
CA MET A 340 11.47 1.73 -1.86
C MET A 340 10.20 2.33 -1.23
N PHE A 341 9.05 1.65 -1.28
CA PHE A 341 7.85 2.08 -0.55
C PHE A 341 7.97 1.85 0.95
N ALA A 342 8.67 0.80 1.39
CA ALA A 342 9.00 0.65 2.80
C ALA A 342 10.00 1.73 3.22
N ARG A 343 11.08 1.94 2.46
CA ARG A 343 12.08 3.00 2.69
C ARG A 343 11.45 4.38 2.84
N ALA A 344 10.50 4.71 1.97
CA ALA A 344 9.73 5.95 2.05
C ALA A 344 8.98 6.09 3.40
N GLN A 345 8.30 5.04 3.87
CA GLN A 345 7.55 5.08 5.12
C GLN A 345 8.46 5.28 6.34
N PHE A 346 9.63 4.64 6.35
CA PHE A 346 10.61 4.81 7.42
C PHE A 346 11.38 6.14 7.36
N GLY A 347 11.15 6.97 6.34
CA GLY A 347 11.78 8.29 6.22
C GLY A 347 13.14 8.30 5.53
N ASP A 348 13.60 7.17 4.99
CA ASP A 348 14.92 7.04 4.36
C ASP A 348 15.14 7.99 3.17
N MET A 349 14.04 8.42 2.55
CA MET A 349 13.99 9.28 1.37
C MET A 349 13.66 10.74 1.70
N GLY A 350 13.72 11.11 2.98
CA GLY A 350 13.39 12.43 3.48
C GLY A 350 11.92 12.62 3.85
N LYS A 351 11.68 13.64 4.68
CA LYS A 351 10.39 13.91 5.33
C LYS A 351 9.23 14.11 4.35
N LYS A 352 9.45 14.81 3.25
CA LYS A 352 8.43 15.04 2.21
C LYS A 352 7.89 13.74 1.61
N VAL A 353 8.77 12.79 1.31
CA VAL A 353 8.40 11.50 0.75
C VAL A 353 7.70 10.63 1.80
N GLN A 354 8.18 10.69 3.05
CA GLN A 354 7.55 10.04 4.18
C GLN A 354 6.11 10.52 4.39
N ASP A 355 5.90 11.84 4.43
CA ASP A 355 4.58 12.45 4.62
C ASP A 355 3.60 12.08 3.50
N ALA A 356 4.08 11.98 2.26
CA ALA A 356 3.29 11.52 1.13
C ALA A 356 2.95 10.01 1.20
N SER A 357 3.71 9.24 1.98
CA SER A 357 3.50 7.79 2.18
C SER A 357 2.58 7.45 3.36
N LYS A 358 2.50 8.31 4.39
CA LYS A 358 1.73 8.11 5.64
C LYS A 358 0.31 7.62 5.40
N GLY A 359 -0.11 6.55 6.10
CA GLY A 359 -1.43 5.94 5.95
C GLY A 359 -1.73 5.42 4.53
N GLY A 360 -0.71 5.36 3.66
CA GLY A 360 -0.84 5.15 2.22
C GLY A 360 -1.57 6.27 1.49
N ARG A 361 -1.34 7.54 1.88
CA ARG A 361 -1.93 8.75 1.26
C ARG A 361 -1.82 8.73 -0.27
N HIS A 362 -0.67 8.35 -0.82
CA HIS A 362 -0.46 8.17 -2.26
C HIS A 362 -1.43 7.20 -2.96
N VAL A 363 -2.05 6.26 -2.24
CA VAL A 363 -3.11 5.37 -2.76
C VAL A 363 -4.50 5.94 -2.48
N ILE A 364 -4.76 6.47 -1.28
CA ILE A 364 -6.11 6.92 -0.89
C ILE A 364 -6.47 8.32 -1.39
N LYS A 365 -5.51 9.03 -1.99
CA LYS A 365 -5.68 10.36 -2.58
C LYS A 365 -6.86 10.44 -3.57
N ALA A 366 -7.10 9.34 -4.29
CA ALA A 366 -8.21 9.21 -5.23
C ALA A 366 -9.25 8.21 -4.70
N ALA A 367 -10.54 8.58 -4.82
CA ALA A 367 -11.65 7.78 -4.29
C ALA A 367 -11.71 6.34 -4.88
N PRO A 368 -11.49 6.10 -6.19
CA PRO A 368 -11.54 4.75 -6.74
C PRO A 368 -10.50 3.79 -6.12
N SER A 369 -9.26 4.25 -5.93
CA SER A 369 -8.19 3.43 -5.33
C SER A 369 -8.38 3.26 -3.83
N MET A 370 -8.87 4.28 -3.11
CA MET A 370 -9.27 4.11 -1.71
C MET A 370 -10.34 3.02 -1.55
N ALA A 371 -11.32 3.00 -2.46
CA ALA A 371 -12.40 2.01 -2.42
C ALA A 371 -11.89 0.58 -2.64
N GLN A 372 -10.99 0.38 -3.61
CA GLN A 372 -10.39 -0.91 -3.94
C GLN A 372 -9.49 -1.44 -2.81
N ARG A 373 -8.76 -0.53 -2.14
CA ARG A 373 -7.77 -0.87 -1.12
C ARG A 373 -8.35 -1.65 0.06
N ARG A 374 -9.60 -1.36 0.46
CA ARG A 374 -10.25 -2.05 1.59
C ARG A 374 -10.38 -3.55 1.36
N ALA A 375 -10.87 -3.97 0.20
CA ALA A 375 -11.00 -5.38 -0.15
C ALA A 375 -9.62 -6.04 -0.31
N LEU A 376 -8.67 -5.32 -0.90
CA LEU A 376 -7.30 -5.78 -1.07
C LEU A 376 -6.64 -6.09 0.29
N GLY A 377 -6.81 -5.21 1.29
CA GLY A 377 -6.32 -5.44 2.65
C GLY A 377 -7.02 -6.62 3.32
N ALA A 378 -8.33 -6.77 3.15
CA ALA A 378 -9.08 -7.89 3.73
C ALA A 378 -8.59 -9.27 3.26
N PHE A 379 -8.17 -9.39 1.99
CA PHE A 379 -7.64 -10.65 1.45
C PHE A 379 -6.26 -11.05 1.97
N VAL A 380 -5.53 -10.17 2.67
CA VAL A 380 -4.24 -10.51 3.29
C VAL A 380 -4.37 -11.71 4.23
N LEU A 381 -5.51 -11.82 4.94
CA LEU A 381 -5.77 -12.90 5.87
C LEU A 381 -5.97 -14.27 5.22
N LEU A 382 -6.16 -14.31 3.89
CA LEU A 382 -6.47 -15.51 3.11
C LEU A 382 -5.30 -15.97 2.22
N GLN A 383 -4.17 -15.24 2.24
CA GLN A 383 -3.03 -15.52 1.38
C GLN A 383 -2.39 -16.89 1.65
N ASP A 384 -2.34 -17.29 2.92
CA ASP A 384 -1.78 -18.54 3.41
C ASP A 384 -2.77 -19.29 4.34
N GLY A 385 -2.34 -20.43 4.85
CA GLY A 385 -3.10 -21.28 5.75
C GLY A 385 -2.62 -22.72 5.71
N ASP A 386 -3.24 -23.57 6.52
CA ASP A 386 -2.87 -24.98 6.59
C ASP A 386 -3.28 -25.72 5.31
N ALA A 387 -2.43 -26.64 4.88
CA ALA A 387 -2.72 -27.60 3.83
C ALA A 387 -3.56 -28.76 4.38
N ASP A 388 -4.36 -29.39 3.51
CA ASP A 388 -5.04 -30.62 3.85
C ASP A 388 -4.02 -31.71 4.24
N PRO A 389 -4.24 -32.48 5.31
CA PRO A 389 -3.32 -33.56 5.68
C PRO A 389 -3.19 -34.65 4.61
N GLU A 390 -4.17 -34.82 3.71
CA GLU A 390 -4.12 -35.80 2.63
C GLU A 390 -3.64 -35.17 1.31
N GLN A 391 -2.51 -35.67 0.79
CA GLN A 391 -1.94 -35.23 -0.49
C GLN A 391 -2.56 -35.94 -1.68
N ALA A 392 -3.12 -35.16 -2.61
CA ALA A 392 -3.58 -35.63 -3.90
C ALA A 392 -2.41 -36.07 -4.77
N LYS A 393 -2.51 -37.23 -5.42
CA LYS A 393 -1.44 -37.76 -6.30
C LYS A 393 -1.63 -37.24 -7.73
N LEU A 394 -0.85 -36.24 -8.12
CA LEU A 394 -0.83 -35.68 -9.46
C LEU A 394 0.56 -35.79 -10.07
N THR A 395 0.64 -35.99 -11.38
CA THR A 395 1.91 -35.78 -12.10
C THR A 395 2.17 -34.27 -12.26
N PRO A 396 3.43 -33.83 -12.35
CA PRO A 396 3.75 -32.42 -12.55
C PRO A 396 3.04 -31.78 -13.75
N GLU A 397 2.88 -32.52 -14.86
CA GLU A 397 2.17 -32.05 -16.05
C GLU A 397 0.67 -31.90 -15.80
N ALA A 398 0.03 -32.88 -15.15
CA ALA A 398 -1.39 -32.82 -14.85
C ALA A 398 -1.71 -31.67 -13.89
N ALA A 399 -0.89 -31.46 -12.86
CA ALA A 399 -1.02 -30.35 -11.93
C ALA A 399 -0.85 -28.99 -12.64
N ALA A 400 0.17 -28.86 -13.51
CA ALA A 400 0.39 -27.65 -14.30
C ALA A 400 -0.80 -27.32 -15.23
N ASP A 401 -1.38 -28.35 -15.86
CA ASP A 401 -2.55 -28.20 -16.74
C ASP A 401 -3.81 -27.75 -15.99
N LEU A 402 -4.08 -28.38 -14.84
CA LEU A 402 -5.19 -28.02 -13.96
C LEU A 402 -5.10 -26.57 -13.50
N ILE A 403 -3.91 -26.14 -13.07
CA ILE A 403 -3.66 -24.76 -12.64
C ILE A 403 -3.87 -23.79 -13.80
N LYS A 404 -3.22 -24.01 -14.95
CA LYS A 404 -3.32 -23.09 -16.10
C LYS A 404 -4.75 -22.96 -16.58
N ALA A 405 -5.42 -24.08 -16.86
CA ALA A 405 -6.80 -24.06 -17.33
C ALA A 405 -7.74 -23.39 -16.33
N THR A 406 -7.59 -23.66 -15.03
CA THR A 406 -8.41 -23.03 -13.98
C THR A 406 -8.15 -21.53 -13.88
N CYS A 407 -6.89 -21.08 -13.88
CA CYS A 407 -6.55 -19.66 -13.88
C CYS A 407 -7.14 -18.91 -15.08
N TYR A 408 -7.01 -19.48 -16.29
CA TYR A 408 -7.56 -18.90 -17.51
C TYR A 408 -9.09 -18.92 -17.53
N TRP A 409 -9.71 -19.96 -16.97
CA TRP A 409 -11.15 -20.04 -16.79
C TRP A 409 -11.63 -18.98 -15.80
N LEU A 410 -10.96 -18.79 -14.67
CA LEU A 410 -11.26 -17.74 -13.68
C LEU A 410 -11.16 -16.34 -14.31
N GLY A 411 -10.17 -16.11 -15.18
CA GLY A 411 -10.04 -14.86 -15.95
C GLY A 411 -8.67 -14.19 -15.80
N VAL A 412 -7.63 -14.95 -15.47
CA VAL A 412 -6.24 -14.48 -15.53
C VAL A 412 -5.83 -14.31 -17.00
N ASP A 413 -5.12 -13.22 -17.32
CA ASP A 413 -4.78 -12.89 -18.71
C ASP A 413 -3.59 -13.69 -19.26
N ALA A 414 -2.59 -13.96 -18.41
CA ALA A 414 -1.49 -14.88 -18.70
C ALA A 414 -1.00 -15.61 -17.45
N VAL A 415 -0.65 -16.90 -17.62
CA VAL A 415 -0.21 -17.80 -16.54
C VAL A 415 1.05 -18.51 -17.01
N GLY A 416 2.04 -18.57 -16.13
CA GLY A 416 3.29 -19.25 -16.38
C GLY A 416 3.80 -19.88 -15.09
N ILE A 417 4.41 -21.05 -15.20
CA ILE A 417 4.90 -21.83 -14.07
C ILE A 417 6.42 -21.95 -14.16
N SER A 418 7.12 -21.77 -13.05
CA SER A 418 8.57 -21.93 -12.98
C SER A 418 8.98 -22.51 -11.63
N ARG A 419 10.24 -22.92 -11.51
CA ARG A 419 10.91 -22.99 -10.20
C ARG A 419 10.85 -21.64 -9.48
N CYS A 420 10.97 -21.69 -8.15
CA CYS A 420 11.13 -20.56 -7.26
C CYS A 420 12.50 -20.68 -6.56
N PRO A 421 13.58 -20.16 -7.16
CA PRO A 421 14.90 -20.28 -6.57
C PRO A 421 15.06 -19.39 -5.33
N ASP A 422 15.93 -19.78 -4.39
CA ASP A 422 16.18 -19.07 -3.14
C ASP A 422 16.48 -17.58 -3.33
N TRP A 423 17.22 -17.23 -4.39
CA TRP A 423 17.58 -15.85 -4.70
C TRP A 423 16.37 -14.98 -5.14
N ALA A 424 15.23 -15.59 -5.48
CA ALA A 424 13.99 -14.88 -5.74
C ALA A 424 13.23 -14.52 -4.44
N TRP A 425 13.65 -15.04 -3.28
CA TRP A 425 13.08 -14.71 -1.98
C TRP A 425 13.83 -13.54 -1.35
N TYR A 426 13.10 -12.64 -0.68
CA TYR A 426 13.73 -11.68 0.23
C TYR A 426 14.53 -12.43 1.32
N SER A 427 15.61 -11.84 1.83
CA SER A 427 16.40 -12.45 2.91
C SER A 427 15.69 -12.41 4.26
N HIS A 428 14.90 -11.37 4.52
CA HIS A 428 14.19 -11.16 5.77
C HIS A 428 12.77 -10.63 5.52
N ASP A 429 11.85 -10.96 6.41
CA ASP A 429 10.44 -10.55 6.35
C ASP A 429 10.23 -9.10 6.83
N ALA A 430 8.95 -8.69 6.95
CA ALA A 430 8.58 -7.35 7.38
C ALA A 430 8.98 -7.01 8.83
N ARG A 431 9.26 -8.03 9.65
CA ARG A 431 9.67 -7.91 11.05
C ARG A 431 11.18 -7.92 11.22
N GLY A 432 11.91 -8.17 10.13
CA GLY A 432 13.35 -8.38 10.16
C GLY A 432 13.75 -9.80 10.55
N ASP A 433 12.80 -10.75 10.62
CA ASP A 433 13.10 -12.17 10.85
C ASP A 433 13.69 -12.76 9.55
N GLU A 434 14.72 -13.61 9.66
CA GLU A 434 15.27 -14.31 8.50
C GLU A 434 14.20 -15.20 7.83
N LEU A 435 14.14 -15.13 6.50
CA LEU A 435 13.27 -15.97 5.69
C LEU A 435 14.03 -17.21 5.24
N THR A 436 13.56 -18.39 5.57
CA THR A 436 13.97 -19.63 4.90
C THR A 436 12.95 -19.92 3.80
N PRO A 437 13.33 -19.97 2.51
CA PRO A 437 12.42 -20.28 1.40
C PRO A 437 11.62 -21.58 1.65
N PRO A 438 10.29 -21.51 1.86
CA PRO A 438 9.48 -22.69 2.17
C PRO A 438 9.05 -23.47 0.92
N HIS A 439 9.15 -22.88 -0.27
CA HIS A 439 8.60 -23.42 -1.51
C HIS A 439 9.59 -23.27 -2.66
N ASP A 440 9.60 -24.26 -3.56
CA ASP A 440 10.49 -24.32 -4.73
C ASP A 440 9.74 -24.17 -6.07
N GLN A 441 8.42 -23.99 -6.04
CA GLN A 441 7.57 -23.77 -7.23
C GLN A 441 6.92 -22.39 -7.20
N ALA A 442 6.73 -21.79 -8.38
CA ALA A 442 6.05 -20.51 -8.57
C ALA A 442 5.02 -20.59 -9.70
N ILE A 443 3.77 -20.26 -9.39
CA ILE A 443 2.67 -20.06 -10.33
C ILE A 443 2.49 -18.56 -10.50
N ASN A 444 2.89 -18.03 -11.65
CA ASN A 444 2.90 -16.60 -11.94
C ASN A 444 1.68 -16.22 -12.78
N MET A 445 1.00 -15.16 -12.35
CA MET A 445 -0.23 -14.69 -12.96
C MET A 445 -0.08 -13.22 -13.34
N VAL A 446 -0.62 -12.88 -14.51
CA VAL A 446 -0.59 -11.53 -15.07
C VAL A 446 -2.02 -11.06 -15.29
N ILE A 447 -2.32 -9.87 -14.79
CA ILE A 447 -3.60 -9.18 -14.94
C ILE A 447 -3.38 -7.88 -15.73
N ASP A 448 -4.14 -7.66 -16.79
CA ASP A 448 -4.13 -6.44 -17.60
C ASP A 448 -4.68 -5.24 -16.79
N GLN A 449 -3.97 -4.11 -16.83
CA GLN A 449 -4.41 -2.85 -16.20
C GLN A 449 -5.49 -2.09 -16.99
N GLY A 450 -5.83 -2.55 -18.20
CA GLY A 450 -6.89 -2.03 -19.06
C GLY A 450 -6.38 -1.00 -20.06
N TYR A 451 -6.41 -1.36 -21.35
CA TYR A 451 -5.96 -0.51 -22.46
C TYR A 451 -6.77 0.77 -22.57
N GLU A 452 -8.11 0.64 -22.65
CA GLU A 452 -8.97 1.77 -22.97
C GLU A 452 -8.91 2.87 -21.90
N THR A 453 -8.81 2.54 -20.60
CA THR A 453 -8.63 3.56 -19.55
C THR A 453 -7.26 4.23 -19.66
N MET A 454 -6.21 3.47 -19.97
CA MET A 454 -4.85 4.01 -20.14
C MET A 454 -4.74 4.97 -21.33
N GLU A 455 -5.52 4.75 -22.40
CA GLU A 455 -5.61 5.68 -23.53
C GLU A 455 -6.15 7.05 -23.12
N GLY A 456 -7.13 7.10 -22.20
CA GLY A 456 -7.66 8.34 -21.68
C GLY A 456 -6.77 9.05 -20.66
N SER A 457 -5.86 8.32 -20.02
CA SER A 457 -5.04 8.81 -18.91
C SER A 457 -3.72 9.41 -19.41
N SER A 458 -3.14 10.36 -18.67
CA SER A 458 -1.75 10.85 -18.84
C SER A 458 -0.72 9.79 -18.42
N GLY A 459 -1.16 8.78 -17.67
CA GLY A 459 -0.34 7.78 -17.00
C GLY A 459 0.10 8.19 -15.59
N ASP A 460 -0.12 9.44 -15.20
CA ASP A 460 0.24 10.03 -13.90
C ASP A 460 -0.81 11.03 -13.38
N ASP A 461 -2.06 10.84 -13.79
CA ASP A 461 -3.22 11.61 -13.34
C ASP A 461 -4.00 10.86 -12.24
N TRP A 462 -5.25 11.26 -11.97
CA TRP A 462 -6.06 10.76 -10.86
C TRP A 462 -6.55 9.32 -10.98
N ILE A 463 -6.46 8.69 -12.16
CA ILE A 463 -6.84 7.28 -12.34
C ILE A 463 -5.64 6.32 -12.31
N ALA A 464 -4.41 6.83 -12.39
CA ALA A 464 -3.21 6.01 -12.58
C ALA A 464 -3.04 4.93 -11.50
N VAL A 465 -3.21 5.30 -10.22
CA VAL A 465 -3.15 4.33 -9.11
C VAL A 465 -4.33 3.34 -9.12
N ALA A 466 -5.53 3.76 -9.53
CA ALA A 466 -6.70 2.89 -9.57
C ALA A 466 -6.55 1.77 -10.60
N GLN A 467 -5.88 2.02 -11.73
CA GLN A 467 -5.52 0.98 -12.70
C GLN A 467 -4.64 -0.11 -12.07
N SER A 468 -3.65 0.28 -11.28
CA SER A 468 -2.81 -0.64 -10.53
C SER A 468 -3.60 -1.40 -9.47
N MET A 469 -4.37 -0.68 -8.64
CA MET A 469 -5.14 -1.26 -7.53
C MET A 469 -6.21 -2.24 -8.00
N ARG A 470 -6.88 -1.97 -9.14
CA ARG A 470 -7.80 -2.94 -9.77
C ARG A 470 -7.09 -4.25 -10.09
N ALA A 471 -5.96 -4.18 -10.79
CA ALA A 471 -5.24 -5.39 -11.22
C ALA A 471 -4.65 -6.16 -10.02
N TYR A 472 -4.16 -5.46 -9.00
CA TYR A 472 -3.71 -6.07 -7.75
C TYR A 472 -4.84 -6.74 -6.97
N LEU A 473 -6.01 -6.10 -6.89
CA LEU A 473 -7.18 -6.67 -6.24
C LEU A 473 -7.64 -7.95 -6.94
N ARG A 474 -7.73 -7.91 -8.28
CA ARG A 474 -8.09 -9.08 -9.07
C ARG A 474 -7.12 -10.24 -8.87
N PHE A 475 -5.80 -9.97 -8.88
CA PHE A 475 -4.83 -11.02 -8.55
C PHE A 475 -5.03 -11.54 -7.12
N SER A 476 -5.21 -10.67 -6.13
CA SER A 476 -5.34 -11.09 -4.74
C SER A 476 -6.55 -12.02 -4.53
N LEU A 477 -7.65 -11.76 -5.25
CA LEU A 477 -8.80 -12.64 -5.30
C LEU A 477 -8.48 -13.97 -5.99
N LEU A 478 -8.03 -13.95 -7.24
CA LEU A 478 -7.87 -15.17 -8.04
C LEU A 478 -6.67 -16.01 -7.60
N GLY A 479 -5.54 -15.38 -7.30
CA GLY A 479 -4.34 -16.02 -6.77
C GLY A 479 -4.59 -16.62 -5.39
N GLY A 480 -5.36 -15.94 -4.53
CA GLY A 480 -5.78 -16.50 -3.23
C GLY A 480 -6.67 -17.74 -3.39
N VAL A 481 -7.61 -17.75 -4.35
CA VAL A 481 -8.41 -18.94 -4.69
C VAL A 481 -7.52 -20.09 -5.17
N ILE A 482 -6.53 -19.82 -6.03
CA ILE A 482 -5.61 -20.87 -6.51
C ILE A 482 -4.71 -21.39 -5.38
N ALA A 483 -4.17 -20.52 -4.52
CA ALA A 483 -3.41 -20.94 -3.35
C ALA A 483 -4.26 -21.82 -2.43
N LYS A 484 -5.53 -21.45 -2.19
CA LYS A 484 -6.45 -22.29 -1.41
C LYS A 484 -6.75 -23.62 -2.10
N GLN A 485 -6.90 -23.64 -3.42
CA GLN A 485 -7.10 -24.87 -4.17
C GLN A 485 -5.91 -25.82 -4.02
N VAL A 486 -4.68 -25.30 -4.09
CA VAL A 486 -3.46 -26.10 -3.87
C VAL A 486 -3.40 -26.64 -2.45
N ARG A 487 -3.76 -25.83 -1.44
CA ARG A 487 -3.90 -26.29 -0.05
C ARG A 487 -4.95 -27.39 0.12
N ASN A 488 -6.07 -27.34 -0.61
CA ASN A 488 -7.09 -28.39 -0.61
C ASN A 488 -6.59 -29.70 -1.26
N LEU A 489 -5.49 -29.67 -2.02
CA LEU A 489 -4.82 -30.87 -2.54
C LEU A 489 -3.78 -31.43 -1.56
N GLY A 490 -3.60 -30.81 -0.39
CA GLY A 490 -2.64 -31.21 0.64
C GLY A 490 -1.21 -30.66 0.48
N TYR A 491 -1.04 -29.65 -0.36
CA TYR A 491 0.24 -28.99 -0.63
C TYR A 491 0.28 -27.60 -0.02
N SER A 492 1.40 -27.22 0.61
CA SER A 492 1.57 -25.88 1.15
C SER A 492 1.56 -24.86 0.02
N ALA A 493 0.86 -23.73 0.21
CA ALA A 493 0.83 -22.66 -0.78
C ALA A 493 0.52 -21.29 -0.18
N LYS A 494 1.20 -20.26 -0.69
CA LYS A 494 0.98 -18.85 -0.32
C LYS A 494 0.81 -17.98 -1.57
N ALA A 495 -0.21 -17.12 -1.58
CA ALA A 495 -0.36 -16.07 -2.59
C ALA A 495 0.43 -14.82 -2.18
N HIS A 496 1.38 -14.38 -3.00
CA HIS A 496 2.18 -13.17 -2.79
C HIS A 496 1.59 -12.00 -3.58
N THR A 497 0.99 -11.06 -2.86
CA THR A 497 0.26 -9.91 -3.39
C THR A 497 1.09 -8.62 -3.28
N VAL A 498 0.53 -7.49 -3.70
CA VAL A 498 1.16 -6.17 -3.51
C VAL A 498 1.17 -5.73 -2.03
N ILE A 499 0.27 -6.26 -1.21
CA ILE A 499 0.20 -5.88 0.21
C ILE A 499 1.14 -6.74 1.03
N ASP A 500 1.21 -8.05 0.79
CA ASP A 500 2.22 -8.92 1.40
C ASP A 500 2.74 -9.96 0.41
N GLY A 501 4.05 -10.03 0.27
CA GLY A 501 4.75 -11.01 -0.56
C GLY A 501 6.18 -11.19 -0.08
N ASP A 502 6.70 -12.43 -0.18
CA ASP A 502 8.05 -12.81 0.29
C ASP A 502 9.02 -13.05 -0.89
N VAL A 503 8.53 -12.88 -2.12
CA VAL A 503 9.27 -13.13 -3.35
C VAL A 503 9.28 -11.92 -4.27
N LEU A 504 10.37 -11.78 -5.01
CA LEU A 504 10.52 -10.85 -6.12
C LEU A 504 9.84 -11.44 -7.35
N GLN A 505 8.75 -10.83 -7.80
CA GLN A 505 7.96 -11.33 -8.92
C GLN A 505 8.64 -11.19 -10.30
N PRO A 506 9.39 -10.09 -10.63
CA PRO A 506 10.01 -9.94 -11.95
C PRO A 506 10.85 -11.15 -12.43
N PRO A 507 11.77 -11.72 -11.63
CA PRO A 507 12.52 -12.89 -12.10
C PRO A 507 11.63 -14.11 -12.33
N LEU A 508 10.58 -14.30 -11.55
CA LEU A 508 9.66 -15.44 -11.72
C LEU A 508 8.82 -15.31 -13.00
N LEU A 509 8.45 -14.09 -13.41
CA LEU A 509 7.84 -13.85 -14.72
C LEU A 509 8.79 -14.18 -15.89
N LEU A 510 10.07 -13.89 -15.73
CA LEU A 510 11.10 -14.18 -16.72
C LEU A 510 11.31 -15.69 -16.86
N LEU A 511 11.49 -16.39 -15.73
CA LEU A 511 11.69 -17.84 -15.68
C LEU A 511 10.49 -18.61 -16.23
N SER A 512 9.26 -18.14 -15.98
CA SER A 512 8.04 -18.75 -16.49
C SER A 512 7.69 -18.37 -17.93
N GLY A 513 8.53 -17.58 -18.60
CA GLY A 513 8.34 -17.21 -20.01
C GLY A 513 7.12 -16.32 -20.27
N LEU A 514 6.78 -15.45 -19.30
CA LEU A 514 5.70 -14.48 -19.43
C LEU A 514 6.14 -13.13 -20.00
N GLY A 515 7.44 -12.91 -20.13
CA GLY A 515 7.99 -11.71 -20.75
C GLY A 515 9.50 -11.69 -20.76
N GLU A 516 10.06 -10.57 -21.20
CA GLU A 516 11.50 -10.30 -21.23
C GLU A 516 11.82 -9.01 -20.45
N VAL A 517 13.08 -8.87 -20.03
CA VAL A 517 13.59 -7.63 -19.42
C VAL A 517 13.47 -6.48 -20.42
N SER A 518 12.93 -5.34 -19.96
CA SER A 518 12.69 -4.16 -20.80
C SER A 518 13.48 -2.94 -20.33
N ARG A 519 13.63 -1.93 -21.20
CA ARG A 519 14.27 -0.64 -20.84
C ARG A 519 13.61 0.07 -19.67
N ILE A 520 12.32 -0.16 -19.42
CA ILE A 520 11.62 0.43 -18.25
C ILE A 520 12.34 0.04 -16.94
N GLY A 521 13.04 -1.09 -16.94
CA GLY A 521 13.85 -1.58 -15.83
C GLY A 521 13.13 -2.69 -15.11
N GLU A 522 12.52 -2.38 -13.97
CA GLU A 522 11.88 -3.35 -13.07
C GLU A 522 10.51 -3.88 -13.58
N VAL A 523 10.22 -3.71 -14.86
CA VAL A 523 9.00 -4.18 -15.52
C VAL A 523 9.37 -5.19 -16.59
N ILE A 524 8.98 -6.44 -16.37
CA ILE A 524 9.02 -7.49 -17.38
C ILE A 524 7.91 -7.25 -18.39
N LEU A 525 8.29 -7.11 -19.66
CA LEU A 525 7.36 -6.76 -20.71
C LEU A 525 6.79 -8.01 -21.36
N ASN A 526 5.46 -8.11 -21.39
CA ASN A 526 4.76 -9.22 -22.01
C ASN A 526 4.61 -9.00 -23.52
N PRO A 527 4.80 -10.04 -24.37
CA PRO A 527 4.72 -9.91 -25.83
C PRO A 527 3.35 -9.48 -26.38
N TYR A 528 2.27 -9.69 -25.63
CA TYR A 528 0.89 -9.41 -26.07
C TYR A 528 0.30 -8.19 -25.37
N LEU A 529 0.47 -8.09 -24.04
CA LEU A 529 -0.04 -6.98 -23.23
C LEU A 529 0.94 -5.78 -23.16
N GLY A 530 2.17 -5.96 -23.65
CA GLY A 530 3.24 -5.00 -23.41
C GLY A 530 3.56 -4.91 -21.91
N PRO A 531 3.94 -3.72 -21.42
CA PRO A 531 4.17 -3.50 -20.00
C PRO A 531 2.88 -3.20 -19.20
N ARG A 532 1.69 -3.25 -19.83
CA ARG A 532 0.38 -2.85 -19.26
C ARG A 532 -0.19 -3.90 -18.28
N LEU A 533 0.61 -4.32 -17.31
CA LEU A 533 0.25 -5.43 -16.45
C LEU A 533 0.56 -5.18 -14.99
N LYS A 534 -0.11 -5.93 -14.12
CA LYS A 534 0.38 -6.28 -12.79
C LYS A 534 0.51 -7.78 -12.70
N SER A 535 1.48 -8.22 -11.93
CA SER A 535 1.70 -9.61 -11.64
C SER A 535 1.35 -9.94 -10.19
N GLY A 536 1.19 -11.22 -9.96
CA GLY A 536 1.30 -11.83 -8.65
C GLY A 536 1.71 -13.28 -8.77
N THR A 537 2.17 -13.85 -7.67
CA THR A 537 2.74 -15.20 -7.65
C THR A 537 2.12 -16.01 -6.54
N VAL A 538 1.77 -17.27 -6.81
CA VAL A 538 1.51 -18.27 -5.78
C VAL A 538 2.73 -19.18 -5.70
N THR A 539 3.36 -19.30 -4.53
CA THR A 539 4.41 -20.30 -4.30
C THR A 539 3.84 -21.54 -3.64
N THR A 540 4.42 -22.71 -3.92
CA THR A 540 3.95 -24.00 -3.38
C THR A 540 5.03 -25.09 -3.41
N ASP A 541 4.82 -26.15 -2.64
CA ASP A 541 5.56 -27.42 -2.71
C ASP A 541 4.89 -28.49 -3.60
N LEU A 542 3.74 -28.19 -4.23
CA LEU A 542 3.09 -29.06 -5.23
C LEU A 542 4.02 -29.22 -6.44
N PRO A 543 4.50 -30.43 -6.79
CA PRO A 543 5.36 -30.61 -7.96
C PRO A 543 4.67 -30.17 -9.26
N LEU A 544 5.34 -29.34 -10.06
CA LEU A 544 4.77 -28.77 -11.29
C LEU A 544 5.73 -28.86 -12.48
N ALA A 545 5.18 -29.11 -13.68
CA ALA A 545 5.91 -28.95 -14.93
C ALA A 545 6.11 -27.45 -15.22
N HIS A 546 7.37 -27.07 -15.47
CA HIS A 546 7.74 -25.66 -15.70
C HIS A 546 7.60 -25.26 -17.17
N ASP A 547 7.22 -24.00 -17.37
CA ASP A 547 7.43 -23.31 -18.63
C ASP A 547 8.90 -22.96 -18.83
N LYS A 548 9.25 -22.62 -20.07
CA LYS A 548 10.58 -22.11 -20.42
C LYS A 548 10.53 -20.59 -20.67
N PRO A 549 11.61 -19.86 -20.37
CA PRO A 549 11.78 -18.48 -20.83
C PRO A 549 11.52 -18.30 -22.33
N ILE A 550 11.19 -17.08 -22.73
CA ILE A 550 10.87 -16.71 -24.11
C ILE A 550 11.90 -15.76 -24.70
N ASP A 551 12.02 -15.79 -26.02
CA ASP A 551 12.73 -14.80 -26.83
C ASP A 551 11.80 -14.32 -27.94
N PHE A 552 11.33 -13.08 -27.83
CA PHE A 552 10.50 -12.43 -28.84
C PHE A 552 11.18 -11.20 -29.43
N GLY A 553 12.51 -11.12 -29.32
CA GLY A 553 13.32 -10.04 -29.89
C GLY A 553 13.24 -8.71 -29.11
N LEU A 554 12.79 -8.72 -27.85
CA LEU A 554 12.63 -7.48 -27.09
C LEU A 554 13.95 -6.77 -26.84
N GLN A 555 15.03 -7.51 -26.60
CA GLN A 555 16.35 -6.93 -26.30
C GLN A 555 16.79 -5.97 -27.41
N THR A 556 16.76 -6.42 -28.67
CA THR A 556 17.08 -5.58 -29.83
C THR A 556 16.11 -4.41 -30.01
N PHE A 557 14.83 -4.62 -29.70
CA PHE A 557 13.84 -3.55 -29.78
C PHE A 557 14.10 -2.43 -28.77
N CYS A 558 14.32 -2.78 -27.50
CA CYS A 558 14.60 -1.83 -26.42
C CYS A 558 15.96 -1.14 -26.60
N GLU A 559 16.97 -1.81 -27.14
CA GLU A 559 18.26 -1.18 -27.52
C GLU A 559 18.06 -0.04 -28.53
N SER A 560 17.05 -0.17 -29.41
CA SER A 560 16.75 0.82 -30.46
C SER A 560 15.69 1.87 -30.06
N CYS A 561 15.09 1.76 -28.88
CA CYS A 561 13.93 2.56 -28.48
C CYS A 561 14.11 3.20 -27.10
N ASN A 562 14.04 4.54 -27.04
CA ASN A 562 14.13 5.32 -25.81
C ASN A 562 12.80 5.98 -25.39
N LYS A 563 11.67 5.61 -25.98
CA LYS A 563 10.38 6.28 -25.74
C LYS A 563 9.96 6.27 -24.26
N CYS A 564 10.11 5.16 -23.54
CA CYS A 564 9.80 5.11 -22.11
C CYS A 564 10.72 6.01 -21.27
N ALA A 565 12.00 6.11 -21.64
CA ALA A 565 12.98 6.99 -20.98
C ALA A 565 12.66 8.47 -21.23
N ARG A 566 12.42 8.83 -22.50
CA ARG A 566 12.04 10.17 -22.94
C ARG A 566 10.76 10.67 -22.26
N GLU A 567 9.76 9.80 -22.12
CA GLU A 567 8.46 10.18 -21.58
C GLU A 567 8.37 10.07 -20.04
N CYS A 568 9.46 9.71 -19.35
CA CYS A 568 9.49 9.54 -17.90
C CYS A 568 9.49 10.92 -17.19
N PRO A 569 8.45 11.29 -16.42
CA PRO A 569 8.37 12.63 -15.82
C PRO A 569 9.49 12.94 -14.82
N SER A 570 10.04 11.92 -14.17
CA SER A 570 11.10 12.06 -13.18
C SER A 570 12.50 11.79 -13.75
N GLY A 571 12.63 11.45 -15.03
CA GLY A 571 13.91 11.07 -15.64
C GLY A 571 14.54 9.83 -14.98
N ALA A 572 13.74 8.89 -14.47
CA ALA A 572 14.21 7.72 -13.72
C ALA A 572 14.59 6.52 -14.58
N ILE A 573 14.31 6.55 -15.89
CA ILE A 573 14.57 5.45 -16.80
C ILE A 573 15.81 5.80 -17.64
N THR A 574 16.77 4.87 -17.70
CA THR A 574 18.03 5.07 -18.42
C THR A 574 17.85 5.00 -19.95
N ALA A 575 18.47 5.94 -20.65
CA ALA A 575 18.68 5.90 -22.10
C ALA A 575 19.94 5.10 -22.48
N GLY A 576 20.75 4.71 -21.49
CA GLY A 576 22.02 4.00 -21.67
C GLY A 576 21.88 2.49 -21.98
N PRO A 577 23.02 1.77 -21.97
CA PRO A 577 23.05 0.33 -22.21
C PRO A 577 22.54 -0.48 -21.00
N LYS A 578 22.38 -1.80 -21.20
CA LYS A 578 22.22 -2.75 -20.09
C LYS A 578 23.54 -2.94 -19.35
N THR A 579 23.44 -3.17 -18.06
CA THR A 579 24.59 -3.38 -17.17
C THR A 579 24.22 -4.37 -16.07
N MET A 580 25.23 -4.86 -15.34
CA MET A 580 25.04 -5.84 -14.27
C MET A 580 24.63 -5.18 -12.96
N PHE A 581 23.58 -5.69 -12.34
CA PHE A 581 23.10 -5.29 -11.01
C PHE A 581 22.75 -6.54 -10.21
N ASN A 582 23.38 -6.73 -9.05
CA ASN A 582 23.12 -7.85 -8.13
C ASN A 582 23.20 -9.24 -8.81
N GLY A 583 24.16 -9.41 -9.72
CA GLY A 583 24.37 -10.67 -10.43
C GLY A 583 23.48 -10.88 -11.67
N TYR A 584 22.67 -9.92 -12.09
CA TYR A 584 21.86 -10.02 -13.31
C TYR A 584 21.93 -8.79 -14.21
N GLU A 585 21.74 -9.00 -15.51
CA GLU A 585 21.80 -7.96 -16.54
C GLU A 585 20.45 -7.23 -16.67
N ILE A 586 20.45 -5.89 -16.60
CA ILE A 586 19.23 -5.08 -16.63
C ILE A 586 19.49 -3.65 -17.14
N TRP A 587 18.46 -2.99 -17.66
CA TRP A 587 18.40 -1.52 -17.71
C TRP A 587 17.95 -0.97 -16.35
N LYS A 588 18.86 -0.81 -15.40
CA LYS A 588 18.46 -0.42 -14.04
C LYS A 588 17.96 1.03 -14.02
N SER A 589 16.72 1.22 -13.56
CA SER A 589 16.11 2.53 -13.32
C SER A 589 16.54 3.13 -11.97
N ASP A 590 16.57 4.46 -11.88
CA ASP A 590 16.71 5.19 -10.60
C ASP A 590 15.41 5.04 -9.81
N SER A 591 15.41 4.04 -8.94
CA SER A 591 14.23 3.62 -8.19
C SER A 591 13.87 4.63 -7.10
N GLN A 592 14.84 5.43 -6.64
CA GLN A 592 14.60 6.53 -5.71
C GLN A 592 13.82 7.65 -6.40
N LYS A 593 14.27 8.13 -7.57
CA LYS A 593 13.56 9.15 -8.37
C LYS A 593 12.14 8.72 -8.71
N CYS A 594 11.98 7.47 -9.19
CA CYS A 594 10.67 6.92 -9.54
C CYS A 594 9.72 6.89 -8.33
N THR A 595 10.21 6.40 -7.19
CA THR A 595 9.39 6.27 -5.96
C THR A 595 9.02 7.65 -5.40
N SER A 596 9.98 8.57 -5.30
CA SER A 596 9.72 9.95 -4.87
C SER A 596 8.65 10.59 -5.72
N TYR A 597 8.78 10.51 -7.06
CA TYR A 597 7.79 11.10 -7.97
C TYR A 597 6.41 10.47 -7.81
N ARG A 598 6.32 9.14 -7.73
CA ARG A 598 5.04 8.42 -7.56
C ARG A 598 4.34 8.85 -6.26
N LEU A 599 5.08 8.97 -5.17
CA LEU A 599 4.52 9.33 -3.86
C LEU A 599 4.12 10.80 -3.80
N THR A 600 4.96 11.71 -4.28
CA THR A 600 4.76 13.16 -4.14
C THR A 600 4.05 13.81 -5.33
N ASN A 601 3.44 13.03 -6.23
CA ASN A 601 2.75 13.57 -7.40
C ASN A 601 1.52 14.38 -6.98
N MET A 602 1.54 15.69 -7.24
CA MET A 602 0.44 16.59 -6.88
C MET A 602 -0.64 16.67 -7.96
N GLY A 603 -0.29 16.52 -9.24
CA GLY A 603 -1.22 16.58 -10.38
C GLY A 603 -1.96 15.28 -10.69
N GLY A 604 -1.83 14.28 -9.81
CA GLY A 604 -2.48 12.97 -9.92
C GLY A 604 -2.23 12.11 -8.69
N ALA A 605 -2.36 10.80 -8.86
CA ALA A 605 -2.08 9.81 -7.82
C ALA A 605 -1.22 8.68 -8.39
N MET A 606 0.04 8.59 -7.92
CA MET A 606 1.07 7.69 -8.46
C MET A 606 1.44 7.99 -9.93
N CYS A 607 2.12 7.05 -10.57
CA CYS A 607 2.53 7.13 -11.98
C CYS A 607 2.71 5.72 -12.55
N GLY A 608 2.37 5.58 -13.83
CA GLY A 608 2.53 4.42 -14.71
C GLY A 608 2.74 4.84 -16.17
N ARG A 609 3.19 6.06 -16.42
CA ARG A 609 3.32 6.66 -17.77
C ARG A 609 4.22 5.85 -18.70
N CYS A 610 5.28 5.24 -18.19
CA CYS A 610 6.16 4.36 -18.98
C CYS A 610 5.42 3.19 -19.62
N MET A 611 4.34 2.69 -18.98
CA MET A 611 3.52 1.62 -19.55
C MET A 611 2.65 2.16 -20.69
N LYS A 612 2.06 3.34 -20.50
CA LYS A 612 1.20 4.02 -21.49
C LYS A 612 1.94 4.28 -22.80
N THR A 613 3.15 4.83 -22.72
CA THR A 613 3.88 5.33 -23.89
C THR A 613 4.71 4.26 -24.61
N CYS A 614 4.80 3.04 -24.05
CA CYS A 614 5.54 1.96 -24.68
C CYS A 614 4.88 1.53 -26.01
N PRO A 615 5.64 1.37 -27.11
CA PRO A 615 5.10 0.90 -28.39
C PRO A 615 4.46 -0.50 -28.35
N TRP A 616 4.71 -1.28 -27.30
CA TRP A 616 4.10 -2.61 -27.09
C TRP A 616 2.73 -2.55 -26.39
N ASN A 617 2.30 -1.36 -25.94
CA ASN A 617 0.97 -1.14 -25.37
C ASN A 617 -0.08 -1.02 -26.49
N LEU A 618 -0.55 -2.16 -27.00
CA LEU A 618 -1.38 -2.26 -28.21
C LEU A 618 -2.72 -3.02 -27.94
N GLU A 619 -3.80 -2.71 -28.65
CA GLU A 619 -5.07 -3.48 -28.79
C GLU A 619 -5.79 -3.44 -30.21
N GLY A 620 -5.78 -4.56 -30.98
CA GLY A 620 -6.41 -4.65 -32.33
C GLY A 620 -5.70 -5.53 -33.40
N ILE A 621 -6.32 -5.74 -34.60
CA ILE A 621 -5.73 -6.53 -35.71
C ILE A 621 -4.88 -5.70 -36.69
N PHE A 622 -5.46 -4.67 -37.31
CA PHE A 622 -4.90 -4.08 -38.54
C PHE A 622 -3.64 -3.26 -38.32
N LYS A 623 -3.54 -2.57 -37.18
CA LYS A 623 -2.34 -1.81 -36.82
C LYS A 623 -1.28 -2.69 -36.14
N GLU A 624 -1.67 -3.78 -35.48
CA GLU A 624 -0.82 -4.36 -34.43
C GLU A 624 -0.27 -5.71 -34.76
N ARG A 625 -1.06 -6.57 -35.41
CA ARG A 625 -0.56 -7.89 -35.78
C ARG A 625 0.64 -7.77 -36.74
N PRO A 626 0.62 -6.88 -37.74
CA PRO A 626 1.80 -6.61 -38.56
C PRO A 626 2.94 -5.97 -37.76
N PHE A 627 2.66 -4.97 -36.92
CA PHE A 627 3.68 -4.32 -36.08
C PHE A 627 4.38 -5.32 -35.15
N ARG A 628 3.60 -6.07 -34.36
CA ARG A 628 4.09 -7.08 -33.40
C ARG A 628 4.85 -8.17 -34.13
N TRP A 629 4.34 -8.67 -35.26
CA TRP A 629 5.06 -9.66 -36.06
C TRP A 629 6.40 -9.11 -36.56
N ALA A 630 6.43 -7.90 -37.10
CA ALA A 630 7.65 -7.26 -37.58
C ALA A 630 8.64 -7.00 -36.43
N ALA A 631 8.18 -6.50 -35.30
CA ALA A 631 8.98 -6.25 -34.11
C ALA A 631 9.61 -7.55 -33.56
N MET A 632 8.86 -8.67 -33.57
CA MET A 632 9.34 -9.96 -33.08
C MET A 632 10.24 -10.72 -34.06
N ASN A 633 9.99 -10.61 -35.37
CA ASN A 633 10.62 -11.47 -36.38
C ASN A 633 11.64 -10.75 -37.27
N VAL A 634 11.66 -9.40 -37.25
CA VAL A 634 12.54 -8.60 -38.11
C VAL A 634 13.25 -7.54 -37.26
N PRO A 635 14.27 -7.91 -36.45
CA PRO A 635 14.91 -7.00 -35.49
C PRO A 635 15.47 -5.72 -36.11
N LYS A 636 15.92 -5.79 -37.38
CA LYS A 636 16.40 -4.64 -38.15
C LYS A 636 15.36 -3.51 -38.33
N LEU A 637 14.07 -3.81 -38.16
CA LEU A 637 13.00 -2.81 -38.25
C LEU A 637 12.75 -2.07 -36.93
N ALA A 638 13.34 -2.48 -35.81
CA ALA A 638 13.07 -1.87 -34.51
C ALA A 638 13.21 -0.34 -34.46
N PRO A 639 14.29 0.29 -34.99
CA PRO A 639 14.41 1.75 -35.02
C PRO A 639 13.29 2.43 -35.83
N ALA A 640 12.95 1.86 -36.99
CA ALA A 640 11.91 2.39 -37.86
C ALA A 640 10.51 2.25 -37.24
N LEU A 641 10.24 1.13 -36.56
CA LEU A 641 8.99 0.87 -35.85
C LEU A 641 8.81 1.81 -34.64
N ALA A 642 9.89 2.02 -33.87
CA ALA A 642 9.87 2.98 -32.76
C ALA A 642 9.58 4.40 -33.25
N LYS A 643 10.21 4.84 -34.35
CA LYS A 643 9.93 6.14 -34.96
C LYS A 643 8.51 6.24 -35.53
N LEU A 644 8.02 5.18 -36.17
CA LEU A 644 6.66 5.13 -36.70
C LEU A 644 5.62 5.30 -35.59
N ASP A 645 5.85 4.69 -34.41
CA ASP A 645 4.97 4.80 -33.25
C ASP A 645 4.78 6.25 -32.76
N ASP A 646 5.85 7.06 -32.81
CA ASP A 646 5.78 8.50 -32.55
C ASP A 646 5.03 9.26 -33.65
N VAL A 647 5.30 8.96 -34.93
CA VAL A 647 4.66 9.63 -36.08
C VAL A 647 3.14 9.42 -36.07
N VAL A 648 2.66 8.24 -35.67
CA VAL A 648 1.22 7.96 -35.58
C VAL A 648 0.57 8.47 -34.28
N GLY A 649 1.36 9.06 -33.38
CA GLY A 649 0.89 9.67 -32.14
C GLY A 649 0.45 8.67 -31.06
N ASN A 650 0.89 7.41 -31.12
CA ASN A 650 0.57 6.41 -30.10
C ASN A 650 1.12 6.84 -28.74
N GLY A 651 0.31 6.69 -27.69
CA GLY A 651 0.61 7.19 -26.34
C GLY A 651 0.12 8.61 -26.07
N SER A 652 -0.57 9.25 -27.02
CA SER A 652 -1.30 10.50 -26.77
C SER A 652 -2.53 10.29 -25.88
N LEU A 653 -3.12 11.38 -25.40
CA LEU A 653 -4.40 11.35 -24.67
C LEU A 653 -5.57 11.13 -25.63
N ASN A 654 -6.50 10.26 -25.25
CA ASN A 654 -7.78 10.09 -25.93
C ASN A 654 -8.94 10.55 -25.03
N PRO A 655 -9.49 11.76 -25.22
CA PRO A 655 -10.57 12.28 -24.40
C PRO A 655 -11.83 11.42 -24.38
N ALA A 656 -12.12 10.65 -25.44
CA ALA A 656 -13.28 9.74 -25.48
C ALA A 656 -13.20 8.62 -24.44
N LYS A 657 -12.01 8.40 -23.87
CA LYS A 657 -11.71 7.38 -22.87
C LYS A 657 -11.53 7.92 -21.45
N LYS A 658 -11.51 9.24 -21.26
CA LYS A 658 -11.50 9.84 -19.92
C LYS A 658 -12.90 9.77 -19.31
N TRP A 659 -13.08 8.91 -18.31
CA TRP A 659 -14.40 8.63 -17.70
C TRP A 659 -14.49 8.93 -16.20
N TRP A 660 -13.36 9.15 -15.55
CA TRP A 660 -13.28 9.38 -14.10
C TRP A 660 -13.39 10.86 -13.76
N TRP A 661 -13.70 11.13 -12.50
CA TRP A 661 -13.66 12.47 -11.93
C TRP A 661 -12.30 12.74 -11.30
N ASP A 662 -11.79 13.96 -11.48
CA ASP A 662 -10.54 14.42 -10.88
C ASP A 662 -10.83 14.93 -9.45
N LEU A 663 -11.23 14.01 -8.57
CA LEU A 663 -11.49 14.28 -7.15
C LEU A 663 -10.30 13.85 -6.28
N GLU A 664 -9.93 14.72 -5.36
CA GLU A 664 -8.88 14.56 -4.36
C GLU A 664 -9.48 14.60 -2.94
N ILE A 665 -8.92 13.83 -2.02
CA ILE A 665 -9.25 13.90 -0.59
C ILE A 665 -8.72 15.20 0.05
N ASP A 666 -9.57 15.95 0.74
CA ASP A 666 -9.18 17.14 1.52
C ASP A 666 -8.91 16.76 3.00
N GLU A 667 -8.45 17.71 3.81
CA GLU A 667 -8.04 17.47 5.21
C GLU A 667 -9.17 16.97 6.12
N ASP A 668 -10.43 17.34 5.82
CA ASP A 668 -11.60 16.86 6.55
C ASP A 668 -12.06 15.44 6.13
N GLY A 669 -11.33 14.81 5.21
CA GLY A 669 -11.63 13.48 4.66
C GLY A 669 -12.66 13.47 3.53
N GLY A 670 -13.22 14.63 3.13
CA GLY A 670 -14.15 14.76 2.00
C GLY A 670 -13.42 14.83 0.65
N PHE A 671 -14.01 14.23 -0.39
CA PHE A 671 -13.47 14.31 -1.76
C PHE A 671 -14.00 15.54 -2.51
N ARG A 672 -13.08 16.32 -3.11
CA ARG A 672 -13.38 17.56 -3.82
C ARG A 672 -12.63 17.64 -5.15
N PRO A 673 -13.07 18.46 -6.13
CA PRO A 673 -12.27 18.74 -7.31
C PRO A 673 -10.85 19.17 -6.92
N THR A 674 -9.85 18.58 -7.57
CA THR A 674 -8.44 18.91 -7.29
C THR A 674 -8.18 20.42 -7.40
N LYS A 675 -7.44 20.95 -6.42
CA LYS A 675 -6.95 22.34 -6.43
C LYS A 675 -5.70 22.49 -7.31
N THR A 676 -5.00 21.38 -7.56
CA THR A 676 -3.79 21.32 -8.37
C THR A 676 -4.14 21.03 -9.83
N PRO A 677 -3.46 21.65 -10.82
CA PRO A 677 -3.61 21.29 -12.23
C PRO A 677 -3.40 19.79 -12.47
N VAL A 678 -4.37 19.16 -13.13
CA VAL A 678 -4.31 17.74 -13.50
C VAL A 678 -3.20 17.52 -14.50
N ASN A 679 -2.37 16.47 -14.31
CA ASN A 679 -1.38 16.07 -15.30
C ASN A 679 -2.09 15.66 -16.61
N ALA A 680 -1.79 16.36 -17.69
CA ALA A 680 -2.30 16.07 -19.03
C ALA A 680 -1.16 16.21 -20.06
N ARG A 681 -0.22 15.26 -20.02
CA ARG A 681 1.04 15.37 -20.76
C ARG A 681 0.89 14.96 -22.23
N ALA A 682 1.31 15.84 -23.13
CA ALA A 682 1.56 15.50 -24.53
C ALA A 682 2.79 14.57 -24.68
N LEU A 683 2.96 13.99 -25.86
CA LEU A 683 4.20 13.29 -26.22
C LEU A 683 5.34 14.31 -26.37
N GLN A 684 6.54 13.94 -25.93
CA GLN A 684 7.74 14.78 -26.01
C GLN A 684 8.61 14.39 -27.20
N THR A 685 8.07 14.42 -28.41
CA THR A 685 8.77 13.92 -29.62
C THR A 685 10.03 14.71 -29.98
N ASP A 686 10.13 15.95 -29.51
CA ASP A 686 11.25 16.85 -29.80
C ASP A 686 12.35 16.80 -28.71
N LEU A 687 12.15 16.05 -27.63
CA LEU A 687 13.15 15.88 -26.57
C LEU A 687 14.27 14.94 -27.03
N ASP A 688 15.46 15.50 -27.24
CA ASP A 688 16.70 14.75 -27.51
C ASP A 688 17.34 14.28 -26.19
N LEU A 689 16.94 13.09 -25.73
CA LEU A 689 17.45 12.51 -24.50
C LEU A 689 18.81 11.83 -24.74
N LYS A 690 19.88 12.41 -24.17
CA LYS A 690 21.24 11.87 -24.21
C LYS A 690 21.58 11.15 -22.91
N PHE A 691 22.26 10.02 -23.03
CA PHE A 691 22.62 9.20 -21.86
C PHE A 691 23.67 9.90 -20.99
N GLU A 692 24.61 10.61 -21.62
CA GLU A 692 25.72 11.29 -20.96
C GLU A 692 25.24 12.43 -20.05
N ASP A 693 24.06 12.96 -20.32
CA ASP A 693 23.42 14.03 -19.54
C ASP A 693 22.58 13.48 -18.37
N GLN A 694 22.43 12.15 -18.23
CA GLN A 694 21.63 11.53 -17.17
C GLN A 694 22.45 11.20 -15.92
N THR A 695 22.13 11.85 -14.81
CA THR A 695 22.57 11.40 -13.48
C THR A 695 21.63 10.34 -12.93
N MET A 696 22.14 9.11 -12.79
CA MET A 696 21.40 7.94 -12.33
C MET A 696 21.97 7.44 -11.01
N ALA A 697 21.12 6.96 -10.11
CA ALA A 697 21.52 6.32 -8.86
C ALA A 697 20.90 4.92 -8.72
N VAL A 698 21.65 3.97 -8.16
CA VAL A 698 21.20 2.59 -7.91
C VAL A 698 21.63 2.10 -6.54
N TYR A 699 20.87 1.17 -5.98
CA TYR A 699 21.05 0.69 -4.61
C TYR A 699 21.19 -0.83 -4.60
N PRO A 700 22.39 -1.35 -4.94
CA PRO A 700 22.67 -2.78 -4.90
C PRO A 700 22.71 -3.31 -3.46
N ALA A 701 22.90 -4.62 -3.28
CA ALA A 701 22.91 -5.24 -1.95
C ALA A 701 23.86 -4.59 -0.91
N PRO A 702 25.06 -4.08 -1.28
CA PRO A 702 25.90 -3.33 -0.33
C PRO A 702 25.28 -2.02 0.19
N LEU A 703 24.34 -1.43 -0.56
CA LEU A 703 23.62 -0.20 -0.19
C LEU A 703 22.17 -0.48 0.27
N ALA A 704 21.82 -1.75 0.47
CA ALA A 704 20.53 -2.13 1.03
C ALA A 704 20.48 -1.78 2.52
N PRO A 705 19.30 -1.38 3.05
CA PRO A 705 19.14 -1.20 4.49
C PRO A 705 19.32 -2.53 5.24
N PRO A 706 19.69 -2.48 6.53
CA PRO A 706 19.60 -3.65 7.40
C PRO A 706 18.14 -4.17 7.47
N PRO A 707 17.91 -5.42 7.88
CA PRO A 707 16.58 -6.03 7.86
C PRO A 707 15.60 -5.44 8.88
N HIS A 708 16.10 -4.66 9.83
CA HIS A 708 15.32 -4.19 10.96
C HIS A 708 14.34 -3.06 10.59
N PRO A 709 13.16 -3.00 11.23
CA PRO A 709 12.14 -1.97 10.99
C PRO A 709 12.53 -0.65 11.67
N TYR A 710 13.61 -0.03 11.19
CA TYR A 710 14.15 1.24 11.70
C TYR A 710 14.55 2.16 10.52
N PRO A 711 14.56 3.49 10.70
CA PRO A 711 15.06 4.41 9.67
C PRO A 711 16.49 4.10 9.23
N PHE A 712 16.76 4.19 7.93
CA PHE A 712 18.09 4.04 7.33
C PHE A 712 18.21 4.97 6.12
N PRO A 713 18.62 6.25 6.34
CA PRO A 713 18.72 7.26 5.29
C PRO A 713 19.46 6.80 4.03
N MET A 714 18.96 7.21 2.86
CA MET A 714 19.56 6.89 1.57
C MET A 714 20.74 7.79 1.26
N ASP A 715 21.91 7.18 1.04
CA ASP A 715 23.08 7.86 0.50
C ASP A 715 23.01 7.89 -1.02
N ARG A 716 22.57 9.03 -1.57
CA ARG A 716 22.36 9.19 -3.02
C ARG A 716 23.67 9.24 -3.79
N GLU A 717 24.72 9.85 -3.22
CA GLU A 717 26.03 9.97 -3.88
C GLU A 717 26.68 8.60 -4.04
N LYS A 718 26.65 7.74 -3.01
CA LYS A 718 27.04 6.33 -3.16
C LYS A 718 26.18 5.60 -4.19
N GLY A 719 24.90 5.94 -4.29
CA GLY A 719 24.03 5.38 -5.33
C GLY A 719 24.45 5.79 -6.75
N ILE A 720 24.93 7.01 -6.94
CA ILE A 720 25.47 7.52 -8.21
C ILE A 720 26.80 6.85 -8.54
N GLU A 721 27.70 6.76 -7.56
CA GLU A 721 28.97 6.04 -7.68
C GLU A 721 28.73 4.59 -8.07
N ALA A 722 27.80 3.90 -7.38
CA ALA A 722 27.43 2.53 -7.69
C ALA A 722 26.90 2.36 -9.11
N TYR A 723 26.13 3.33 -9.64
CA TYR A 723 25.67 3.29 -11.03
C TYR A 723 26.85 3.44 -12.00
N GLY A 724 27.76 4.37 -11.74
CA GLY A 724 28.96 4.59 -12.54
C GLY A 724 29.92 3.39 -12.55
N ALA A 725 29.93 2.60 -11.47
CA ALA A 725 30.75 1.40 -11.33
C ALA A 725 30.14 0.15 -12.01
N MET A 726 28.88 0.19 -12.45
CA MET A 726 28.23 -0.96 -13.08
C MET A 726 28.83 -1.26 -14.46
N VAL A 727 29.19 -2.53 -14.68
CA VAL A 727 29.83 -3.01 -15.91
C VAL A 727 28.86 -3.74 -16.83
N SER A 728 29.27 -3.95 -18.09
CA SER A 728 28.52 -4.80 -19.03
C SER A 728 28.53 -6.27 -18.58
N ALA A 729 27.54 -7.07 -19.02
CA ALA A 729 27.48 -8.50 -18.70
C ALA A 729 28.72 -9.27 -19.21
N LYS A 730 29.30 -8.86 -20.34
CA LYS A 730 30.52 -9.46 -20.90
C LYS A 730 31.73 -9.20 -19.99
N GLU A 731 31.92 -7.93 -19.62
CA GLU A 731 33.03 -7.53 -18.74
C GLU A 731 32.91 -8.18 -17.36
N TYR A 732 31.70 -8.24 -16.80
CA TYR A 732 31.43 -8.96 -15.56
C TYR A 732 31.87 -10.43 -15.63
N GLN A 733 31.47 -11.15 -16.68
CA GLN A 733 31.85 -12.56 -16.87
C GLN A 733 33.37 -12.74 -17.00
N GLU A 734 34.05 -11.84 -17.73
CA GLU A 734 35.50 -11.87 -17.89
C GLU A 734 36.23 -11.65 -16.55
N ARG A 735 35.79 -10.67 -15.76
CA ARG A 735 36.34 -10.35 -14.44
C ARG A 735 36.09 -11.47 -13.42
N VAL A 736 34.86 -11.98 -13.32
CA VAL A 736 34.53 -13.09 -12.41
C VAL A 736 35.35 -14.35 -12.77
N LYS A 737 35.53 -14.64 -14.07
CA LYS A 737 36.37 -15.76 -14.52
C LYS A 737 37.85 -15.59 -14.14
N GLN A 738 38.32 -14.35 -13.98
CA GLN A 738 39.67 -14.03 -13.50
C GLN A 738 39.78 -14.04 -11.96
N GLY A 739 38.69 -14.30 -11.24
CA GLY A 739 38.64 -14.29 -9.78
C GLY A 739 38.46 -12.88 -9.18
N ASP A 740 38.16 -11.87 -9.99
CA ASP A 740 37.84 -10.53 -9.50
C ASP A 740 36.46 -10.53 -8.84
N THR A 741 36.44 -10.33 -7.52
CA THR A 741 35.22 -10.29 -6.71
C THR A 741 34.68 -8.88 -6.52
N SER A 742 35.38 -7.83 -6.99
CA SER A 742 34.96 -6.43 -6.84
C SER A 742 33.67 -6.09 -7.58
N VAL A 743 33.35 -6.84 -8.63
CA VAL A 743 32.10 -6.70 -9.39
C VAL A 743 30.93 -7.48 -8.78
N LEU A 744 31.16 -8.28 -7.73
CA LEU A 744 30.13 -9.07 -7.06
C LEU A 744 29.49 -8.23 -5.95
N HIS A 745 28.20 -7.93 -6.09
CA HIS A 745 27.44 -7.31 -5.02
C HIS A 745 27.19 -8.32 -3.90
N ARG A 746 27.71 -8.04 -2.70
CA ARG A 746 27.47 -8.83 -1.49
C ARG A 746 26.59 -8.04 -0.53
N THR A 747 25.77 -8.74 0.25
CA THR A 747 24.99 -8.10 1.32
C THR A 747 25.96 -7.52 2.35
N ALA A 748 25.73 -6.28 2.78
CA ALA A 748 26.54 -5.66 3.82
C ALA A 748 26.40 -6.44 5.14
N GLU A 749 27.48 -6.52 5.92
CA GLU A 749 27.39 -7.02 7.29
C GLU A 749 26.48 -6.10 8.11
N THR A 750 25.48 -6.69 8.75
CA THR A 750 24.58 -5.96 9.64
C THR A 750 25.17 -6.00 11.04
N GLY A 751 25.43 -4.84 11.63
CA GLY A 751 25.81 -4.72 13.04
C GLY A 751 24.69 -5.15 14.00
N GLU A 752 24.81 -4.80 15.28
CA GLU A 752 23.73 -5.06 16.24
C GLU A 752 22.42 -4.39 15.81
N SER A 753 21.31 -5.04 16.15
CA SER A 753 19.99 -4.51 15.79
C SER A 753 19.75 -3.17 16.49
N PRO A 754 19.33 -2.11 15.78
CA PRO A 754 18.99 -0.84 16.39
C PRO A 754 17.66 -0.89 17.15
N VAL A 755 16.99 -2.05 17.18
CA VAL A 755 15.70 -2.25 17.85
C VAL A 755 15.67 -3.55 18.65
N ILE A 756 14.94 -3.50 19.76
CA ILE A 756 14.64 -4.63 20.63
C ILE A 756 13.25 -5.16 20.25
N PRO A 757 13.14 -6.41 19.76
CA PRO A 757 11.84 -7.03 19.52
C PRO A 757 11.18 -7.40 20.85
N ALA A 758 9.99 -6.85 21.09
CA ALA A 758 9.22 -7.08 22.30
C ALA A 758 7.77 -7.50 21.99
N VAL A 759 7.06 -7.97 23.02
CA VAL A 759 5.63 -8.26 22.99
C VAL A 759 4.92 -7.43 24.06
N VAL A 760 3.74 -6.91 23.74
CA VAL A 760 2.85 -6.26 24.70
C VAL A 760 2.35 -7.31 25.69
N SER A 761 2.81 -7.28 26.93
CA SER A 761 2.32 -8.18 28.00
C SER A 761 1.12 -7.62 28.74
N LEU A 762 0.86 -6.31 28.63
CA LEU A 762 -0.30 -5.64 29.19
C LEU A 762 -0.66 -4.42 28.35
N ALA A 763 -1.95 -4.19 28.14
CA ALA A 763 -2.51 -2.95 27.61
C ALA A 763 -3.79 -2.61 28.40
N GLU A 764 -3.72 -1.60 29.27
CA GLU A 764 -4.78 -1.28 30.23
C GLU A 764 -5.10 0.21 30.22
N GLU A 765 -6.37 0.59 30.09
CA GLU A 765 -6.79 1.98 30.26
C GLU A 765 -6.79 2.34 31.76
N THR A 766 -5.85 3.17 32.19
CA THR A 766 -5.70 3.56 33.61
C THR A 766 -6.45 4.84 33.96
N ALA A 767 -6.76 5.64 32.96
CA ALA A 767 -7.63 6.81 33.03
C ALA A 767 -8.21 7.08 31.64
N THR A 768 -9.25 7.90 31.55
CA THR A 768 -9.89 8.23 30.27
C THR A 768 -8.86 8.81 29.30
N GLY A 769 -8.58 8.08 28.22
CA GLY A 769 -7.60 8.48 27.21
C GLY A 769 -6.13 8.24 27.58
N VAL A 770 -5.83 7.50 28.66
CA VAL A 770 -4.46 7.11 29.04
C VAL A 770 -4.35 5.59 29.15
N MET A 771 -3.50 5.00 28.31
CA MET A 771 -3.27 3.56 28.28
C MET A 771 -1.87 3.22 28.79
N LYS A 772 -1.81 2.35 29.80
CA LYS A 772 -0.58 1.75 30.32
C LYS A 772 -0.22 0.54 29.46
N TYR A 773 1.04 0.45 29.07
CA TYR A 773 1.59 -0.69 28.37
C TYR A 773 2.76 -1.29 29.14
N GLU A 774 2.82 -2.61 29.16
CA GLU A 774 4.01 -3.36 29.56
C GLU A 774 4.54 -4.15 28.37
N PHE A 775 5.86 -4.21 28.24
CA PHE A 775 6.56 -4.93 27.19
C PHE A 775 7.53 -5.94 27.77
N ARG A 776 7.61 -7.12 27.16
CA ARG A 776 8.62 -8.15 27.47
C ARG A 776 9.41 -8.53 26.23
N ALA A 777 10.65 -8.98 26.39
CA ALA A 777 11.43 -9.49 25.27
C ALA A 777 10.71 -10.66 24.60
N VAL A 778 10.74 -10.74 23.26
CA VAL A 778 10.15 -11.88 22.53
C VAL A 778 10.84 -13.21 22.90
N SER A 779 12.12 -13.17 23.26
CA SER A 779 12.88 -14.34 23.74
C SER A 779 12.49 -14.79 25.15
N GLY A 780 11.82 -13.94 25.93
CA GLY A 780 11.56 -14.15 27.35
C GLY A 780 12.74 -13.84 28.28
N GLU A 781 13.86 -13.35 27.74
CA GLU A 781 15.02 -12.90 28.52
C GLU A 781 14.80 -11.52 29.13
N ASP A 782 15.66 -11.15 30.09
CA ASP A 782 15.66 -9.81 30.68
C ASP A 782 15.98 -8.74 29.63
N LEU A 783 15.22 -7.66 29.66
CA LEU A 783 15.45 -6.50 28.82
C LEU A 783 16.75 -5.77 29.22
N PRO A 784 17.34 -4.95 28.33
CA PRO A 784 18.51 -4.14 28.65
C PRO A 784 18.31 -3.24 29.87
N VAL A 785 19.42 -2.92 30.55
CA VAL A 785 19.40 -1.99 31.68
C VAL A 785 19.02 -0.58 31.22
N TRP A 786 18.35 0.17 32.10
CA TRP A 786 17.97 1.57 31.85
C TRP A 786 17.98 2.37 33.14
N GLU A 787 17.95 3.69 33.02
CA GLU A 787 18.00 4.62 34.14
C GLU A 787 16.75 5.50 34.18
N ALA A 788 16.33 5.93 35.37
CA ALA A 788 15.21 6.85 35.52
C ALA A 788 15.38 8.12 34.66
N GLY A 789 14.27 8.56 34.05
CA GLY A 789 14.27 9.63 33.05
C GLY A 789 14.45 9.15 31.60
N ALA A 790 14.76 7.86 31.38
CA ALA A 790 14.83 7.34 30.02
C ALA A 790 13.46 7.25 29.33
N HIS A 791 13.49 7.31 27.99
CA HIS A 791 12.38 7.01 27.11
C HIS A 791 12.72 5.89 26.14
N LEU A 792 11.68 5.32 25.53
CA LEU A 792 11.78 4.39 24.41
C LEU A 792 11.25 5.06 23.15
N ASP A 793 11.93 4.85 22.02
CA ASP A 793 11.30 5.05 20.73
C ASP A 793 10.52 3.80 20.36
N ILE A 794 9.23 3.96 20.08
CA ILE A 794 8.36 2.87 19.66
C ILE A 794 8.04 3.02 18.19
N VAL A 795 8.31 1.96 17.43
CA VAL A 795 7.85 1.82 16.05
C VAL A 795 6.36 1.43 16.10
N VAL A 796 5.49 2.44 16.17
CA VAL A 796 4.03 2.24 16.19
C VAL A 796 3.54 1.71 14.84
N ALA A 797 4.09 2.28 13.78
CA ALA A 797 4.01 1.86 12.38
C ALA A 797 5.27 2.37 11.67
N PRO A 798 5.60 1.89 10.46
CA PRO A 798 6.76 2.38 9.70
C PRO A 798 6.86 3.91 9.62
N GLU A 799 5.72 4.60 9.48
CA GLU A 799 5.63 6.06 9.43
C GLU A 799 5.51 6.79 10.79
N PHE A 800 5.45 6.04 11.89
CA PHE A 800 5.22 6.54 13.25
C PHE A 800 6.24 5.96 14.24
N LEU A 801 7.41 6.58 14.31
CA LEU A 801 8.35 6.43 15.43
C LEU A 801 8.00 7.48 16.51
N ARG A 802 7.72 7.05 17.75
CA ARG A 802 7.29 7.96 18.84
C ARG A 802 8.04 7.69 20.13
N GLN A 803 8.46 8.74 20.81
CA GLN A 803 9.06 8.65 22.13
C GLN A 803 7.99 8.55 23.21
N TYR A 804 8.20 7.65 24.17
CA TYR A 804 7.41 7.61 25.40
C TYR A 804 8.34 7.39 26.59
N SER A 805 8.28 8.30 27.57
CA SER A 805 9.05 8.18 28.80
C SER A 805 8.66 6.91 29.54
N MET A 806 9.65 6.20 30.07
CA MET A 806 9.46 4.97 30.79
C MET A 806 8.91 5.28 32.20
N SER A 807 7.90 4.54 32.63
CA SER A 807 7.19 4.77 33.89
C SER A 807 7.22 3.57 34.83
N GLY A 808 8.11 2.60 34.58
CA GLY A 808 8.32 1.42 35.43
C GLY A 808 9.44 1.60 36.45
N ASP A 809 9.73 0.54 37.20
CA ASP A 809 10.91 0.46 38.06
C ASP A 809 12.16 0.10 37.22
N PRO A 810 13.21 0.93 37.17
CA PRO A 810 14.45 0.61 36.46
C PRO A 810 15.15 -0.68 36.91
N ALA A 811 14.88 -1.17 38.13
CA ALA A 811 15.43 -2.42 38.63
C ALA A 811 14.70 -3.67 38.08
N ASP A 812 13.46 -3.53 37.62
CA ASP A 812 12.70 -4.62 37.00
C ASP A 812 13.04 -4.74 35.52
N ARG A 813 13.88 -5.72 35.19
CA ARG A 813 14.29 -6.00 33.81
C ARG A 813 13.39 -7.02 33.11
N THR A 814 12.41 -7.57 33.81
CA THR A 814 11.47 -8.53 33.22
C THR A 814 10.46 -7.84 32.30
N LYS A 815 10.30 -6.51 32.44
CA LYS A 815 9.41 -5.69 31.62
C LYS A 815 9.88 -4.25 31.49
N TYR A 816 9.52 -3.61 30.38
CA TYR A 816 9.48 -2.15 30.27
C TYR A 816 8.04 -1.67 30.40
N GLN A 817 7.83 -0.49 31.00
CA GLN A 817 6.50 0.10 31.19
C GLN A 817 6.46 1.53 30.67
N ILE A 818 5.37 1.89 29.98
CA ILE A 818 5.05 3.27 29.57
C ILE A 818 3.57 3.57 29.83
N ALA A 819 3.20 4.86 29.82
CA ALA A 819 1.82 5.28 29.68
C ALA A 819 1.66 6.28 28.53
N VAL A 820 0.64 6.08 27.70
CA VAL A 820 0.41 6.83 26.47
C VAL A 820 -0.89 7.61 26.59
N LEU A 821 -0.82 8.93 26.50
CA LEU A 821 -1.97 9.81 26.34
C LEU A 821 -2.46 9.78 24.89
N ARG A 822 -3.76 9.62 24.67
CA ARG A 822 -4.40 9.70 23.36
C ARG A 822 -4.60 11.15 22.95
N GLU A 823 -4.06 11.50 21.78
CA GLU A 823 -4.24 12.82 21.17
C GLU A 823 -5.01 12.67 19.85
N ASP A 824 -6.27 13.12 19.83
CA ASP A 824 -7.14 12.97 18.65
C ASP A 824 -6.76 13.92 17.50
N GLU A 825 -6.23 15.11 17.82
CA GLU A 825 -5.76 16.11 16.84
C GLU A 825 -4.24 16.01 16.58
N GLY A 826 -3.57 15.02 17.18
CA GLY A 826 -2.12 14.83 17.06
C GLY A 826 -1.69 14.18 15.73
N ARG A 827 -0.40 13.84 15.63
CA ARG A 827 0.22 13.23 14.43
C ARG A 827 -0.19 11.76 14.18
N GLY A 828 -1.27 11.26 14.79
CA GLY A 828 -1.84 9.92 14.58
C GLY A 828 -1.23 8.75 15.38
N GLY A 829 0.02 8.87 15.85
CA GLY A 829 0.73 7.77 16.53
C GLY A 829 0.08 7.29 17.83
N SER A 830 -0.31 8.20 18.74
CA SER A 830 -0.96 7.85 20.02
C SER A 830 -2.35 7.25 19.82
N LYS A 831 -3.13 7.79 18.87
CA LYS A 831 -4.42 7.21 18.44
C LYS A 831 -4.27 5.78 17.92
N LEU A 832 -3.23 5.53 17.11
CA LEU A 832 -2.96 4.19 16.60
C LEU A 832 -2.56 3.23 17.72
N MET A 833 -1.67 3.64 18.64
CA MET A 833 -1.32 2.86 19.83
C MET A 833 -2.58 2.37 20.56
N HIS A 834 -3.46 3.30 20.96
CA HIS A 834 -4.72 3.01 21.66
C HIS A 834 -5.67 2.09 20.89
N ARG A 835 -5.66 2.15 19.56
CA ARG A 835 -6.61 1.42 18.72
C ARG A 835 -6.16 -0.01 18.40
N ILE A 836 -4.86 -0.24 18.24
CA ILE A 836 -4.35 -1.51 17.67
C ILE A 836 -3.38 -2.28 18.58
N PHE A 837 -2.78 -1.64 19.59
CA PHE A 837 -1.84 -2.31 20.50
C PHE A 837 -2.61 -2.95 21.65
N THR A 838 -2.67 -4.28 21.62
CA THR A 838 -3.35 -5.11 22.61
C THR A 838 -2.37 -6.19 23.08
N GLU A 839 -2.68 -6.84 24.21
CA GLU A 839 -1.87 -7.93 24.75
C GLU A 839 -1.55 -9.00 23.69
N GLY A 840 -0.31 -9.48 23.68
CA GLY A 840 0.20 -10.45 22.72
C GLY A 840 0.72 -9.85 21.40
N ARG A 841 0.46 -8.56 21.12
CA ARG A 841 0.97 -7.89 19.91
C ARG A 841 2.49 -7.71 19.98
N ARG A 842 3.20 -8.02 18.90
CA ARG A 842 4.64 -7.69 18.76
C ARG A 842 4.85 -6.20 18.51
N VAL A 843 5.94 -5.65 19.06
CA VAL A 843 6.38 -4.25 18.93
C VAL A 843 7.90 -4.18 18.84
N PHE A 844 8.43 -3.12 18.22
CA PHE A 844 9.86 -2.84 18.17
C PHE A 844 10.16 -1.57 18.95
N LEU A 845 11.12 -1.67 19.86
CA LEU A 845 11.54 -0.61 20.77
C LEU A 845 12.98 -0.21 20.43
N SER A 846 13.36 1.05 20.56
CA SER A 846 14.79 1.40 20.64
C SER A 846 15.41 0.85 21.93
N PRO A 847 16.74 0.76 22.02
CA PRO A 847 17.41 0.82 23.32
C PRO A 847 16.91 2.04 24.13
N PRO A 848 16.86 1.94 25.47
CA PRO A 848 16.53 3.07 26.33
C PRO A 848 17.46 4.26 26.11
N ILE A 849 16.91 5.46 25.95
CA ILE A 849 17.67 6.70 25.74
C ILE A 849 17.31 7.67 26.85
N ASN A 850 18.31 8.21 27.54
CA ASN A 850 18.10 9.12 28.66
C ASN A 850 18.63 10.52 28.34
N HIS A 851 17.72 11.48 28.19
CA HIS A 851 18.03 12.91 28.09
C HIS A 851 17.61 13.68 29.36
N PHE A 852 17.05 12.97 30.35
CA PHE A 852 16.53 13.55 31.57
C PHE A 852 17.08 12.82 32.80
N PRO A 853 18.42 12.68 32.93
CA PRO A 853 19.03 11.86 33.97
C PRO A 853 18.81 12.45 35.36
N LEU A 854 18.61 11.56 36.33
CA LEU A 854 18.52 11.91 37.73
C LEU A 854 19.92 12.25 38.29
N ALA A 855 20.03 13.32 39.07
CA ALA A 855 21.28 13.77 39.67
C ALA A 855 21.80 12.77 40.71
N THR A 856 23.08 12.40 40.61
CA THR A 856 23.68 11.32 41.40
C THR A 856 24.01 11.68 42.85
N GLU A 857 24.12 12.97 43.19
CA GLU A 857 24.51 13.46 44.53
C GLU A 857 23.48 14.44 45.13
N ALA A 858 22.20 14.29 44.79
CA ALA A 858 21.15 15.16 45.32
C ALA A 858 20.89 14.91 46.82
N THR A 859 20.76 15.98 47.61
CA THR A 859 20.40 15.92 49.03
C THR A 859 18.90 15.84 49.27
N LYS A 860 18.10 16.39 48.33
CA LYS A 860 16.64 16.28 48.25
C LYS A 860 16.18 16.49 46.81
N VAL A 861 15.11 15.81 46.39
CA VAL A 861 14.55 15.98 45.04
C VAL A 861 13.06 16.34 45.09
N PHE A 862 12.65 17.32 44.29
CA PHE A 862 11.24 17.65 44.05
C PHE A 862 10.84 17.17 42.65
N LEU A 863 9.89 16.24 42.58
CA LEU A 863 9.38 15.66 41.34
C LEU A 863 8.02 16.29 41.00
N MET A 864 7.97 17.11 39.96
CA MET A 864 6.81 17.93 39.59
C MET A 864 6.18 17.39 38.30
N GLY A 865 5.19 16.52 38.42
CA GLY A 865 4.49 15.91 37.28
C GLY A 865 3.18 16.62 36.93
N GLY A 866 3.00 17.04 35.68
CA GLY A 866 1.77 17.64 35.17
C GLY A 866 1.10 16.78 34.09
N GLY A 867 -0.12 16.29 34.33
CA GLY A 867 -0.86 15.48 33.37
C GLY A 867 -0.15 14.15 33.06
N ILE A 868 0.19 13.89 31.78
CA ILE A 868 0.95 12.68 31.41
C ILE A 868 2.42 12.76 31.82
N GLY A 869 2.94 13.94 32.18
CA GLY A 869 4.31 14.12 32.67
C GLY A 869 4.65 13.52 34.02
N ILE A 870 3.71 12.78 34.58
CA ILE A 870 3.96 11.91 35.71
C ILE A 870 4.86 10.72 35.36
N THR A 871 4.93 10.30 34.09
CA THR A 871 5.64 9.08 33.66
C THR A 871 7.13 9.05 34.04
N PRO A 872 7.99 10.02 33.66
CA PRO A 872 9.39 10.01 34.08
C PRO A 872 9.54 10.20 35.61
N MET A 873 8.60 10.90 36.26
CA MET A 873 8.64 11.14 37.71
C MET A 873 8.47 9.84 38.50
N ILE A 874 7.61 8.92 38.04
CA ILE A 874 7.44 7.61 38.67
C ILE A 874 8.75 6.81 38.64
N ALA A 875 9.43 6.77 37.49
CA ALA A 875 10.71 6.08 37.37
C ALA A 875 11.78 6.67 38.32
N MET A 876 11.83 8.01 38.43
CA MET A 876 12.72 8.71 39.37
C MET A 876 12.37 8.41 40.82
N ALA A 877 11.08 8.37 41.17
CA ALA A 877 10.63 8.02 42.52
C ALA A 877 11.05 6.61 42.94
N HIS A 878 10.97 5.62 42.04
CA HIS A 878 11.48 4.26 42.28
C HIS A 878 12.98 4.29 42.61
N THR A 879 13.80 4.97 41.80
CA THR A 879 15.24 5.06 42.01
C THR A 879 15.59 5.79 43.31
N LEU A 880 14.96 6.93 43.60
CA LEU A 880 15.21 7.71 44.82
C LEU A 880 14.81 6.94 46.08
N HIS A 881 13.69 6.23 46.04
CA HIS A 881 13.23 5.39 47.14
C HIS A 881 14.22 4.24 47.40
N ALA A 882 14.68 3.54 46.36
CA ALA A 882 15.65 2.46 46.47
C ALA A 882 17.01 2.94 47.03
N GLN A 883 17.41 4.17 46.70
CA GLN A 883 18.63 4.80 47.21
C GLN A 883 18.48 5.39 48.62
N GLY A 884 17.25 5.58 49.10
CA GLY A 884 16.96 6.28 50.36
C GLY A 884 17.16 7.80 50.30
N THR A 885 17.20 8.38 49.09
CA THR A 885 17.33 9.83 48.88
C THR A 885 15.99 10.51 49.16
N PRO A 886 15.92 11.51 50.06
CA PRO A 886 14.66 12.20 50.35
C PRO A 886 14.05 12.87 49.12
N PHE A 887 12.76 12.68 48.89
CA PHE A 887 12.05 13.34 47.80
C PHE A 887 10.58 13.63 48.12
N GLU A 888 10.02 14.59 47.39
CA GLU A 888 8.58 14.88 47.37
C GLU A 888 8.09 14.85 45.92
N MET A 889 6.98 14.17 45.68
CA MET A 889 6.35 14.12 44.35
C MET A 889 5.03 14.89 44.38
N HIS A 890 4.89 15.86 43.49
CA HIS A 890 3.65 16.62 43.30
C HIS A 890 3.05 16.28 41.94
N TYR A 891 1.89 15.62 41.96
CA TYR A 891 1.17 15.25 40.74
C TYR A 891 -0.03 16.17 40.52
N SER A 892 0.06 17.03 39.51
CA SER A 892 -0.97 18.00 39.14
C SER A 892 -1.78 17.54 37.92
N GLY A 893 -3.11 17.64 37.99
CA GLY A 893 -3.99 17.29 36.88
C GLY A 893 -5.34 18.01 36.91
N ARG A 894 -6.09 17.91 35.80
CA ARG A 894 -7.40 18.54 35.69
C ARG A 894 -8.45 17.84 36.55
N SER A 895 -8.64 16.54 36.30
CA SER A 895 -9.61 15.67 36.96
C SER A 895 -8.97 14.32 37.25
N ARG A 896 -9.40 13.63 38.32
CA ARG A 896 -8.96 12.25 38.60
C ARG A 896 -9.24 11.30 37.43
N ALA A 897 -10.35 11.47 36.73
CA ALA A 897 -10.77 10.62 35.62
C ALA A 897 -9.81 10.67 34.41
N THR A 898 -8.94 11.68 34.33
CA THR A 898 -7.97 11.90 33.24
C THR A 898 -6.51 11.85 33.72
N MET A 899 -6.28 11.57 35.01
CA MET A 899 -4.95 11.42 35.59
C MET A 899 -4.57 9.94 35.58
N GLY A 900 -3.65 9.56 34.69
CA GLY A 900 -3.20 8.17 34.56
C GLY A 900 -2.40 7.70 35.77
N LEU A 901 -2.34 6.38 35.95
CA LEU A 901 -1.49 5.70 36.95
C LEU A 901 -1.78 6.04 38.43
N LEU A 902 -2.92 6.65 38.76
CA LEU A 902 -3.25 6.99 40.16
C LEU A 902 -3.33 5.75 41.06
N ASP A 903 -3.96 4.68 40.58
CA ASP A 903 -4.09 3.42 41.32
C ASP A 903 -2.74 2.70 41.47
N ASP A 904 -1.90 2.74 40.42
CA ASP A 904 -0.53 2.24 40.48
C ASP A 904 0.28 3.01 41.55
N ILE A 905 0.23 4.35 41.53
CA ILE A 905 0.94 5.22 42.48
C ILE A 905 0.53 4.93 43.93
N ALA A 906 -0.77 4.75 44.19
CA ALA A 906 -1.27 4.45 45.52
C ALA A 906 -0.78 3.10 46.06
N GLY A 907 -0.38 2.18 45.17
CA GLY A 907 0.15 0.86 45.49
C GLY A 907 1.66 0.81 45.75
N PHE A 908 2.41 1.86 45.46
CA PHE A 908 3.87 1.86 45.65
C PHE A 908 4.29 2.20 47.09
N ASP A 909 5.42 1.64 47.54
CA ASP A 909 5.95 1.85 48.91
C ASP A 909 6.28 3.32 49.22
N TRP A 910 6.53 4.12 48.18
CA TRP A 910 6.81 5.55 48.28
C TRP A 910 5.58 6.44 48.09
N ALA A 911 4.36 5.88 48.00
CA ALA A 911 3.11 6.64 47.94
C ALA A 911 2.98 7.74 49.03
N PRO A 912 3.47 7.57 50.27
CA PRO A 912 3.44 8.64 51.28
C PRO A 912 4.20 9.91 50.90
N SER A 913 5.12 9.85 49.95
CA SER A 913 5.87 11.02 49.43
C SER A 913 5.11 11.78 48.33
N VAL A 914 3.89 11.35 47.99
CA VAL A 914 3.11 11.92 46.87
C VAL A 914 2.01 12.85 47.38
N THR A 915 1.92 14.05 46.79
CA THR A 915 0.82 14.99 46.98
C THR A 915 0.08 15.20 45.65
N LEU A 916 -1.24 15.02 45.65
CA LEU A 916 -2.09 15.21 44.48
C LEU A 916 -2.69 16.61 44.46
N HIS A 917 -2.66 17.25 43.29
CA HIS A 917 -3.27 18.56 43.03
C HIS A 917 -4.29 18.44 41.89
N VAL A 918 -5.55 18.25 42.24
CA VAL A 918 -6.66 18.06 41.29
C VAL A 918 -7.45 19.35 41.12
N THR A 919 -7.47 19.85 39.89
CA THR A 919 -8.07 21.15 39.58
C THR A 919 -9.56 21.21 39.85
N ASP A 920 -10.30 20.18 39.42
CA ASP A 920 -11.75 20.10 39.58
C ASP A 920 -12.18 19.93 41.05
N GLU A 921 -11.24 19.56 41.93
CA GLU A 921 -11.43 19.49 43.39
C GLU A 921 -11.03 20.79 44.10
N GLY A 922 -10.68 21.84 43.35
CA GLY A 922 -10.33 23.15 43.89
C GLY A 922 -8.91 23.25 44.48
N THR A 923 -8.04 22.28 44.21
CA THR A 923 -6.66 22.26 44.71
C THR A 923 -5.65 22.65 43.62
N ARG A 924 -4.48 23.17 44.03
CA ARG A 924 -3.34 23.54 43.18
C ARG A 924 -2.04 23.38 43.97
N ALA A 925 -0.94 23.12 43.27
CA ALA A 925 0.39 23.19 43.85
C ALA A 925 0.72 24.64 44.20
N ASP A 926 0.93 24.90 45.49
CA ASP A 926 1.44 26.18 45.99
C ASP A 926 2.98 26.15 45.88
N LEU A 927 3.50 26.60 44.74
CA LEU A 927 4.93 26.48 44.40
C LEU A 927 5.82 27.30 45.35
N ASP A 928 5.34 28.44 45.83
CA ASP A 928 6.07 29.29 46.79
C ASP A 928 6.21 28.55 48.12
N ALA A 929 5.15 27.87 48.57
CA ALA A 929 5.19 27.07 49.79
C ALA A 929 6.05 25.79 49.62
N ILE A 930 6.01 25.14 48.46
CA ILE A 930 6.77 23.92 48.17
C ILE A 930 8.28 24.22 48.13
N PHE A 931 8.70 25.30 47.46
CA PHE A 931 10.13 25.59 47.29
C PHE A 931 10.74 26.46 48.39
N ALA A 932 9.95 27.30 49.07
CA ALA A 932 10.24 28.16 50.24
C ALA A 932 11.64 28.81 50.33
N ALA A 933 12.72 28.02 50.46
CA ALA A 933 14.10 28.43 50.27
C ALA A 933 14.99 27.26 49.82
N TYR A 934 15.84 27.49 48.81
CA TYR A 934 16.81 26.51 48.33
C TYR A 934 17.72 25.98 49.44
N GLN A 935 17.92 24.65 49.45
CA GLN A 935 18.90 23.95 50.29
C GLN A 935 20.03 23.42 49.40
N PRO A 936 21.30 23.53 49.80
CA PRO A 936 22.41 23.04 49.00
C PRO A 936 22.24 21.57 48.58
N GLY A 937 22.32 21.33 47.26
CA GLY A 937 22.16 20.00 46.67
C GLY A 937 20.71 19.56 46.47
N ALA A 938 19.72 20.44 46.66
CA ALA A 938 18.33 20.14 46.31
C ALA A 938 18.08 20.31 44.81
N HIS A 939 17.35 19.39 44.18
CA HIS A 939 17.04 19.44 42.74
C HIS A 939 15.54 19.50 42.50
N VAL A 940 15.12 20.21 41.45
CA VAL A 940 13.75 20.22 40.92
C VAL A 940 13.75 19.56 39.55
N TYR A 941 12.87 18.58 39.37
CA TYR A 941 12.57 17.94 38.10
C TYR A 941 11.11 18.22 37.74
N THR A 942 10.85 18.70 36.53
CA THR A 942 9.49 19.00 36.08
C THR A 942 9.20 18.46 34.69
N CYS A 943 7.99 17.95 34.49
CA CYS A 943 7.55 17.46 33.20
C CYS A 943 6.02 17.60 33.07
N GLY A 944 5.53 18.10 31.94
CA GLY A 944 4.10 18.35 31.72
C GLY A 944 3.83 19.33 30.58
N ALA A 945 2.69 20.01 30.63
CA ALA A 945 2.40 21.09 29.68
C ALA A 945 3.37 22.27 29.88
N ASP A 946 3.74 22.96 28.80
CA ASP A 946 4.71 24.07 28.80
C ASP A 946 4.45 25.09 29.93
N ARG A 947 3.23 25.61 30.01
CA ARG A 947 2.84 26.57 31.05
C ARG A 947 3.05 26.04 32.48
N TYR A 948 2.82 24.74 32.72
CA TYR A 948 3.04 24.14 34.03
C TYR A 948 4.54 24.09 34.36
N MET A 949 5.36 23.62 33.43
CA MET A 949 6.80 23.49 33.63
C MET A 949 7.46 24.85 33.83
N THR A 950 7.11 25.84 33.01
CA THR A 950 7.61 27.22 33.14
C THR A 950 7.29 27.79 34.52
N SER A 951 6.06 27.65 35.01
CA SER A 951 5.70 28.13 36.36
C SER A 951 6.50 27.43 37.48
N VAL A 952 6.76 26.12 37.35
CA VAL A 952 7.59 25.38 38.30
C VAL A 952 9.03 25.90 38.31
N LEU A 953 9.63 26.11 37.14
CA LEU A 953 11.02 26.55 37.02
C LEU A 953 11.21 28.01 37.47
N GLU A 954 10.26 28.88 37.16
CA GLU A 954 10.25 30.27 37.63
C GLU A 954 10.16 30.34 39.15
N ALA A 955 9.29 29.54 39.78
CA ALA A 955 9.17 29.49 41.23
C ALA A 955 10.45 28.92 41.89
N ALA A 956 11.06 27.88 41.29
CA ALA A 956 12.34 27.35 41.77
C ALA A 956 13.47 28.38 41.64
N GLU A 957 13.52 29.14 40.55
CA GLU A 957 14.48 30.24 40.36
C GLU A 957 14.31 31.31 41.44
N GLN A 958 13.07 31.73 41.70
CA GLN A 958 12.75 32.72 42.73
C GLN A 958 13.10 32.22 44.15
N ALA A 959 12.98 30.92 44.39
CA ALA A 959 13.40 30.28 45.65
C ALA A 959 14.93 30.09 45.77
N GLY A 960 15.70 30.44 44.73
CA GLY A 960 17.16 30.44 44.74
C GLY A 960 17.82 29.15 44.25
N PHE A 961 17.10 28.27 43.55
CA PHE A 961 17.70 27.08 42.95
C PHE A 961 18.63 27.49 41.79
N PRO A 962 19.89 27.01 41.77
CA PRO A 962 20.80 27.29 40.66
C PRO A 962 20.32 26.60 39.37
N GLU A 963 20.86 27.02 38.21
CA GLU A 963 20.44 26.49 36.90
C GLU A 963 20.67 24.98 36.76
N ASP A 964 21.79 24.46 37.26
CA ASP A 964 22.13 23.04 37.26
C ASP A 964 21.28 22.18 38.22
N ALA A 965 20.49 22.81 39.10
CA ALA A 965 19.53 22.16 39.98
C ALA A 965 18.09 22.14 39.43
N ARG A 966 17.86 22.73 38.25
CA ARG A 966 16.54 22.86 37.63
C ARG A 966 16.48 22.06 36.32
N HIS A 967 15.71 20.98 36.33
CA HIS A 967 15.67 20.00 35.25
C HIS A 967 14.26 19.94 34.66
N LEU A 968 14.14 19.89 33.33
CA LEU A 968 12.87 19.76 32.63
C LEU A 968 12.95 18.82 31.43
N GLU A 969 11.82 18.19 31.06
CA GLU A 969 11.66 17.42 29.82
C GLU A 969 10.36 17.83 29.10
N TYR A 970 10.41 18.07 27.79
CA TYR A 970 9.24 18.38 26.95
C TYR A 970 8.69 17.12 26.25
N PHE A 971 7.37 16.87 26.31
CA PHE A 971 6.71 15.81 25.51
C PHE A 971 6.37 16.21 24.08
N SER A 972 6.10 17.50 23.87
CA SER A 972 5.63 18.07 22.61
C SER A 972 6.38 19.37 22.37
N VAL A 973 6.71 19.65 21.11
CA VAL A 973 7.29 20.93 20.68
C VAL A 973 6.35 22.06 21.14
N PRO A 974 6.79 23.01 21.98
CA PRO A 974 6.02 24.23 22.22
C PRO A 974 5.71 24.93 20.90
N ASP A 975 4.52 25.54 20.77
CA ASP A 975 4.18 26.35 19.59
C ASP A 975 5.27 27.41 19.39
N GLN A 976 5.99 27.28 18.27
CA GLN A 976 7.05 28.22 17.93
C GLN A 976 6.44 29.54 17.45
N PRO A 977 7.00 30.69 17.85
CA PRO A 977 6.63 31.96 17.21
C PRO A 977 6.95 31.90 15.71
N ASP A 978 6.21 32.62 14.88
CA ASP A 978 6.47 32.71 13.44
C ASP A 978 7.88 33.29 13.21
N TYR A 979 8.86 32.43 12.99
CA TYR A 979 10.23 32.83 12.67
C TYR A 979 10.35 33.15 11.17
N GLU A 980 10.97 34.27 10.84
CA GLU A 980 11.37 34.57 9.47
C GLU A 980 12.71 33.89 9.16
N ASN A 981 12.75 33.03 8.14
CA ASN A 981 13.98 32.35 7.75
C ASN A 981 14.78 33.21 6.77
N HIS A 982 16.04 33.44 7.10
CA HIS A 982 17.01 34.05 6.19
C HIS A 982 18.04 33.03 5.71
N PRO A 983 18.55 33.18 4.47
CA PRO A 983 19.69 32.42 4.02
C PRO A 983 20.95 32.80 4.82
N PHE A 984 21.89 31.85 4.96
CA PHE A 984 23.17 32.07 5.64
C PHE A 984 24.23 31.07 5.17
N VAL A 985 25.49 31.24 5.58
CA VAL A 985 26.61 30.34 5.25
C VAL A 985 27.03 29.54 6.46
N LEU A 986 27.17 28.22 6.29
CA LEU A 986 27.69 27.30 7.28
C LEU A 986 29.07 26.82 6.86
N ARG A 987 30.10 27.10 7.67
CA ARG A 987 31.49 26.72 7.40
C ARG A 987 31.91 25.55 8.29
N LEU A 988 32.47 24.50 7.71
CA LEU A 988 33.05 23.38 8.45
C LEU A 988 34.50 23.66 8.80
N ALA A 989 34.84 23.65 10.10
CA ALA A 989 36.21 23.92 10.54
C ALA A 989 37.22 22.85 10.09
N SER A 990 36.79 21.59 10.04
CA SER A 990 37.63 20.43 9.71
C SER A 990 38.04 20.39 8.23
N THR A 991 37.18 20.85 7.31
CA THR A 991 37.40 20.78 5.86
C THR A 991 37.55 22.14 5.18
N GLY A 992 37.13 23.22 5.85
CA GLY A 992 37.04 24.56 5.29
C GLY A 992 35.87 24.76 4.31
N ALA A 993 35.01 23.75 4.12
CA ALA A 993 33.88 23.83 3.19
C ALA A 993 32.86 24.89 3.62
N GLU A 994 32.39 25.69 2.66
CA GLU A 994 31.34 26.69 2.84
C GLU A 994 30.05 26.20 2.19
N LEU A 995 29.01 26.02 2.99
CA LEU A 995 27.72 25.52 2.54
C LEU A 995 26.66 26.60 2.70
N ALA A 996 26.00 26.96 1.59
CA ALA A 996 24.90 27.90 1.62
C ALA A 996 23.63 27.22 2.16
N VAL A 997 23.09 27.75 3.27
CA VAL A 997 21.84 27.29 3.87
C VAL A 997 20.70 28.20 3.44
N PRO A 998 19.80 27.78 2.52
CA PRO A 998 18.69 28.61 2.06
C PRO A 998 17.60 28.74 3.13
N ALA A 999 16.71 29.73 2.95
CA ALA A 999 15.62 30.01 3.90
C ALA A 999 14.63 28.83 4.11
N ASP A 1000 14.49 27.96 3.11
CA ASP A 1000 13.55 26.83 3.11
C ASP A 1000 14.16 25.50 3.58
N LYS A 1001 15.42 25.48 4.03
CA LYS A 1001 16.11 24.27 4.52
C LYS A 1001 16.83 24.49 5.84
N SER A 1002 16.91 23.45 6.66
CA SER A 1002 17.73 23.43 7.87
C SER A 1002 19.22 23.20 7.57
N PRO A 1003 20.13 23.58 8.48
CA PRO A 1003 21.56 23.27 8.37
C PRO A 1003 21.84 21.77 8.23
N ALA A 1004 21.14 20.93 8.99
CA ALA A 1004 21.31 19.48 8.91
C ALA A 1004 20.93 18.92 7.53
N GLU A 1005 19.85 19.41 6.93
CA GLU A 1005 19.47 19.02 5.56
C GLU A 1005 20.57 19.40 4.56
N VAL A 1006 21.14 20.60 4.68
CA VAL A 1006 22.21 21.07 3.78
C VAL A 1006 23.50 20.28 3.98
N LEU A 1007 23.86 19.96 5.21
CA LEU A 1007 25.04 19.14 5.53
C LEU A 1007 24.91 17.74 4.93
N ILE A 1008 23.77 17.08 5.13
CA ILE A 1008 23.49 15.74 4.60
C ILE A 1008 23.45 15.74 3.07
N GLU A 1009 22.84 16.76 2.46
CA GLU A 1009 22.84 16.93 1.00
C GLU A 1009 24.24 17.10 0.41
N ASN A 1010 25.20 17.58 1.20
CA ASN A 1010 26.60 17.74 0.82
C ASN A 1010 27.50 16.61 1.34
N GLY A 1011 26.92 15.48 1.77
CA GLY A 1011 27.64 14.27 2.15
C GLY A 1011 28.33 14.34 3.52
N VAL A 1012 27.94 15.29 4.38
CA VAL A 1012 28.42 15.40 5.76
C VAL A 1012 27.49 14.63 6.66
N ASP A 1013 28.03 13.67 7.42
CA ASP A 1013 27.24 12.84 8.31
C ASP A 1013 26.77 13.64 9.53
N VAL A 1014 25.47 13.57 9.81
CA VAL A 1014 24.83 14.25 10.93
C VAL A 1014 23.81 13.30 11.52
N ASP A 1015 24.00 12.93 12.79
CA ASP A 1015 23.03 12.13 13.52
C ASP A 1015 21.72 12.91 13.68
N LEU A 1016 20.68 12.52 12.93
CA LEU A 1016 19.35 13.12 12.96
C LEU A 1016 18.32 12.13 13.47
N LYS A 1017 17.51 12.57 14.44
CA LYS A 1017 16.43 11.76 15.02
C LYS A 1017 15.06 12.43 14.97
N CYS A 1018 14.84 13.51 15.73
CA CYS A 1018 13.52 14.13 15.81
C CYS A 1018 13.20 15.12 14.67
N SER A 1019 14.22 15.75 14.10
CA SER A 1019 14.09 16.90 13.18
C SER A 1019 13.24 18.07 13.69
N ASP A 1020 12.89 18.08 14.97
CA ASP A 1020 11.95 19.00 15.61
C ASP A 1020 12.62 19.78 16.77
N GLY A 1021 13.96 19.68 16.93
CA GLY A 1021 14.70 20.41 17.97
C GLY A 1021 14.57 19.87 19.40
N LEU A 1022 14.05 18.63 19.57
CA LEU A 1022 13.67 18.07 20.87
C LEU A 1022 14.57 16.97 21.45
N CYS A 1023 15.39 16.31 20.63
CA CYS A 1023 16.20 15.17 21.08
C CYS A 1023 17.68 15.51 21.32
N GLY A 1024 18.16 16.65 20.81
CA GLY A 1024 19.57 17.04 20.92
C GLY A 1024 20.58 16.17 20.16
N VAL A 1025 20.15 15.16 19.41
CA VAL A 1025 21.04 14.22 18.71
C VAL A 1025 21.92 14.94 17.68
N CYS A 1026 21.38 15.89 16.92
CA CYS A 1026 22.13 16.66 15.92
C CYS A 1026 22.87 17.88 16.50
N LYS A 1027 23.32 17.78 17.75
CA LYS A 1027 24.09 18.84 18.41
C LYS A 1027 25.50 18.87 17.85
N CYS A 1028 25.98 20.05 17.47
CA CYS A 1028 27.39 20.28 17.13
C CYS A 1028 27.96 21.48 17.89
N THR A 1029 29.29 21.57 17.93
CA THR A 1029 30.00 22.69 18.55
C THR A 1029 30.09 23.86 17.57
N VAL A 1030 29.84 25.08 18.07
CA VAL A 1030 29.97 26.33 17.31
C VAL A 1030 31.28 26.99 17.69
N LEU A 1031 32.17 27.21 16.71
CA LEU A 1031 33.46 27.85 16.92
C LEU A 1031 33.39 29.38 16.73
N SER A 1032 32.52 29.85 15.83
CA SER A 1032 32.23 31.27 15.65
C SER A 1032 30.90 31.48 14.91
N GLY A 1033 30.35 32.69 15.00
CA GLY A 1033 29.04 33.05 14.45
C GLY A 1033 27.95 33.11 15.54
N LYS A 1034 26.88 33.86 15.28
CA LYS A 1034 25.74 33.98 16.20
C LYS A 1034 24.61 33.06 15.76
N VAL A 1035 24.14 32.22 16.68
CA VAL A 1035 23.08 31.25 16.43
C VAL A 1035 21.75 31.79 16.95
N GLU A 1036 20.70 31.68 16.14
CA GLU A 1036 19.32 31.76 16.59
C GLU A 1036 18.89 30.34 17.00
N HIS A 1037 18.85 30.10 18.30
CA HIS A 1037 18.46 28.82 18.87
C HIS A 1037 16.96 28.64 18.74
N ARG A 1038 16.56 27.56 18.05
CA ARG A 1038 15.15 27.16 17.86
C ARG A 1038 14.88 25.77 18.42
N ASP A 1039 15.80 25.28 19.25
CA ASP A 1039 15.72 24.01 19.93
C ASP A 1039 15.31 24.20 21.39
N PHE A 1040 14.85 23.11 22.01
CA PHE A 1040 14.34 23.13 23.39
C PHE A 1040 15.21 22.30 24.34
N VAL A 1041 16.43 21.94 23.90
CA VAL A 1041 17.29 20.96 24.59
C VAL A 1041 18.61 21.56 25.08
N LEU A 1042 19.08 22.66 24.49
CA LEU A 1042 20.28 23.34 24.97
C LEU A 1042 19.94 24.33 26.08
N SER A 1043 20.62 24.21 27.23
CA SER A 1043 20.64 25.24 28.29
C SER A 1043 21.27 26.55 27.79
N LYS A 1044 21.04 27.67 28.50
CA LYS A 1044 21.62 28.97 28.11
C LYS A 1044 23.15 28.92 28.04
N ALA A 1045 23.79 28.21 28.96
CA ALA A 1045 25.24 28.00 28.94
C ALA A 1045 25.71 27.16 27.73
N GLN A 1046 24.93 26.14 27.32
CA GLN A 1046 25.26 25.33 26.15
C GLN A 1046 25.04 26.08 24.84
N GLN A 1047 24.04 26.97 24.78
CA GLN A 1047 23.75 27.81 23.61
C GLN A 1047 24.93 28.75 23.27
N GLU A 1048 25.81 29.06 24.22
CA GLU A 1048 27.00 29.88 23.95
C GLU A 1048 27.97 29.22 22.95
N ASN A 1049 28.06 27.88 22.92
CA ASN A 1049 29.11 27.16 22.20
C ASN A 1049 28.59 25.96 21.38
N ALA A 1050 27.28 25.76 21.26
CA ALA A 1050 26.72 24.61 20.54
C ALA A 1050 25.42 24.97 19.82
N MET A 1051 25.09 24.27 18.73
CA MET A 1051 23.82 24.43 18.01
C MET A 1051 23.17 23.09 17.68
N ILE A 1052 21.84 23.09 17.57
CA ILE A 1052 21.05 21.94 17.10
C ILE A 1052 20.74 22.12 15.62
N LEU A 1053 21.43 21.33 14.78
CA LEU A 1053 21.47 21.52 13.32
C LEU A 1053 20.12 21.36 12.60
N CYS A 1054 19.14 20.66 13.19
CA CYS A 1054 17.86 20.41 12.54
C CYS A 1054 16.87 21.58 12.59
N GLN A 1055 17.09 22.57 13.45
CA GLN A 1055 16.16 23.68 13.64
C GLN A 1055 16.85 25.04 13.77
N SER A 1056 17.96 25.12 14.51
CA SER A 1056 18.64 26.38 14.79
C SER A 1056 19.29 26.96 13.53
N ARG A 1057 19.35 28.30 13.43
CA ARG A 1057 19.82 29.04 12.24
C ARG A 1057 20.86 30.10 12.63
N ALA A 1058 21.38 30.85 11.65
CA ALA A 1058 22.10 32.09 11.94
C ALA A 1058 21.14 33.17 12.44
N ALA A 1059 21.59 33.93 13.45
CA ALA A 1059 20.82 35.05 14.01
C ALA A 1059 20.75 36.26 13.08
N ASP A 1060 21.77 36.45 12.24
CA ASP A 1060 21.86 37.56 11.29
C ASP A 1060 21.60 37.04 9.85
N PRO A 1061 20.79 37.75 9.03
CA PRO A 1061 20.64 37.45 7.61
C PRO A 1061 21.99 37.44 6.89
N ASP A 1062 22.22 36.47 6.01
CA ASP A 1062 23.49 36.25 5.30
C ASP A 1062 24.70 36.08 6.24
N GLY A 1063 24.45 35.74 7.51
CA GLY A 1063 25.48 35.49 8.51
C GLY A 1063 26.34 34.26 8.19
N GLU A 1064 27.50 34.15 8.84
CA GLU A 1064 28.34 32.96 8.78
C GLU A 1064 28.39 32.29 10.17
N ILE A 1065 28.17 30.97 10.20
CA ILE A 1065 28.42 30.15 11.40
C ILE A 1065 29.52 29.14 11.05
N VAL A 1066 30.55 29.08 11.89
CA VAL A 1066 31.62 28.08 11.81
C VAL A 1066 31.36 27.01 12.85
N ILE A 1067 31.26 25.75 12.42
CA ILE A 1067 30.98 24.61 13.29
C ILE A 1067 32.09 23.57 13.24
N GLU A 1068 32.19 22.79 14.33
CA GLU A 1068 33.02 21.59 14.44
C GLU A 1068 32.10 20.35 14.43
N LEU A 1069 32.35 19.48 13.45
CA LEU A 1069 31.66 18.20 13.21
C LEU A 1069 32.69 17.08 13.05
#